data_AF-A0A0K6FXL0-F1
#
_entry.id   AF-A0A0K6FXL0-F1
#
_cell.length_a   1.000
_cell.length_b   1.000
_cell.length_c   1.000
_cell.angle_alpha   90.00
_cell.angle_beta   90.00
_cell.angle_gamma   90.00
#
_symmetry.space_group_name_H-M   'P 1'
#
loop_
_entity.id
_entity.type
_entity.pdbx_description
1 polymer ?
#
loop_
_entity_poly.entity_id
_entity_poly.type
_entity_poly.pdbx_seq_one_letter_code
_entity_poly.pdbx_strand_id
1 'polypeptide(L)'
;MAVELPSEPTAAMLNLSALAYLLGVSVITWCITRATEKHPLSRRKTWTTMPWARIYLLLVLFVAWIYLITSGVFLHGAPRQSSPHRCSIGIIMCLVCYSVNKSLVYLCSTERVRAVWSTSPKRWHSPVYLFCLSLLLPLIGTVAGLLIPQAIYYVYNGYCVVGITRLSSVLLLTYDISINLFLTGMFVIPLIRATIRSAWLRMVAFRSTIATLIALITTTVNGVVVYVLGGNETIWICFGGCAADIVIGAAVLYWALQGPEETSTFGAKAAYFSPIGGIPSFQPTATENITGSQDCSRPSAQAVLSTPTFQVGQKCIHSNSATSTILNTPVNLTPSNADTRTFKVAAVQAEPAWLDLEGSVNKTIKIINEAAANGAKIIGFPEVFIPDYPWTPWRRTLRSLLRAQGVPSKLALHYSEMQRIHDTGEASNRMTQVIAMEGSAFGIVGCQVVSKEGAEKMKVAICSWSDCAIIDQELISGFPWFKFAGGGFSTISFTPHYDGSQLVERVDAGLEAILYADISLDKIDEVKLVADNQGNYARHDLFHLVMHNKYIPPIMFTDNVQLVSSQYYLSAAGALLLSYYLVPYLLDPHDYRRRFSGPLAASLSNWWLSRSAKSGHHCESLHALHEKYGKFVRIGPNHISIADPNALEASTTARAVYGHSNGLLKSEFYDAFKSDAMGDVFNTRDKAAHTMKRKRIANIFSPQNVLAFEPRVRRHIERFCAQLDMRCEQALKGASGFNWGAKDGRAMLNCCPQFSYISFDIISDLALGVPFGLIEAQKDSTPAALSLVSGKNVQNLPVIDLIAKGSAGAHALGSYPPWVQKLLLLGTPWHIPDFIARRDFRNITKAAVNTRVDKAEEEPEDEKRGVDLLDKLFEVKNADGSPLTRDEIDSEALVTIGAGSDTTSNSLSALCYYVASNPQIQQRLHGELDSVHASADMAELDQIKSSCEIVGFEHIKNLPYLNACVKEALRLYSTVGTGLPRVVPIGKTFTIAGETFNEGSVISVPSYSTNRSNVWGADPEMYRPERWLEDGAGSLNKYFVPFSTGSRACVGRNLANMDMLLISATFFHRYDVQLASPSTKLEVDEGFVRNAIRCDIAIKRRN
;
A
#
# COMPACT_ATOMS: atom_id res chain seq x y z
N MET A 1 0.75 36.36 -6.75
CA MET A 1 -0.42 37.24 -6.97
C MET A 1 -1.27 37.20 -5.72
N ALA A 2 -1.28 38.27 -4.92
CA ALA A 2 -2.26 38.42 -3.86
C ALA A 2 -3.62 38.66 -4.54
N VAL A 3 -4.56 37.73 -4.37
CA VAL A 3 -5.94 37.94 -4.81
C VAL A 3 -6.53 38.95 -3.84
N GLU A 4 -6.80 40.18 -4.31
CA GLU A 4 -7.60 41.15 -3.55
C GLU A 4 -8.92 40.47 -3.15
N LEU A 5 -9.24 40.48 -1.85
CA LEU A 5 -10.53 39.98 -1.37
C LEU A 5 -11.66 40.71 -2.11
N PRO A 6 -12.69 40.00 -2.59
CA PRO A 6 -13.72 40.61 -3.42
C PRO A 6 -14.42 41.72 -2.63
N SER A 7 -14.48 42.90 -3.26
CA SER A 7 -15.24 44.06 -2.78
C SER A 7 -16.73 43.71 -2.62
N GLU A 8 -17.44 44.48 -1.79
CA GLU A 8 -18.88 44.30 -1.60
C GLU A 8 -19.61 44.22 -2.95
N PRO A 9 -20.57 43.27 -3.12
CA PRO A 9 -21.24 43.11 -4.40
C PRO A 9 -21.96 44.40 -4.76
N THR A 10 -21.60 44.97 -5.92
CA THR A 10 -22.25 46.18 -6.41
C THR A 10 -23.74 45.93 -6.65
N ALA A 11 -24.56 46.97 -6.57
CA ALA A 11 -25.99 46.86 -6.85
C ALA A 11 -26.28 46.23 -8.23
N ALA A 12 -25.42 46.48 -9.22
CA ALA A 12 -25.51 45.87 -10.55
C ALA A 12 -25.33 44.34 -10.50
N MET A 13 -24.40 43.83 -9.70
CA MET A 13 -24.15 42.39 -9.56
C MET A 13 -25.29 41.66 -8.85
N LEU A 14 -25.86 42.29 -7.82
CA LEU A 14 -27.04 41.77 -7.13
C LEU A 14 -28.28 41.73 -8.05
N ASN A 15 -28.48 42.78 -8.85
CA ASN A 15 -29.57 42.82 -9.84
C ASN A 15 -29.39 41.77 -10.95
N LEU A 16 -28.15 41.58 -11.42
CA LEU A 16 -27.84 40.54 -12.41
C LEU A 16 -28.07 39.13 -11.85
N SER A 17 -27.66 38.89 -10.59
CA SER A 17 -27.95 37.65 -9.87
C SER A 17 -29.46 37.41 -9.78
N ALA A 18 -30.24 38.40 -9.34
CA ALA A 18 -31.70 38.29 -9.25
C ALA A 18 -32.35 37.94 -10.61
N LEU A 19 -31.88 38.57 -11.69
CA LEU A 19 -32.35 38.27 -13.05
C LEU A 19 -32.04 36.81 -13.45
N ALA A 20 -30.82 36.33 -13.15
CA ALA A 20 -30.42 34.95 -13.43
C ALA A 20 -31.29 33.93 -12.66
N TYR A 21 -31.62 34.21 -11.40
CA TYR A 21 -32.52 33.38 -10.60
C TYR A 21 -33.94 33.36 -11.16
N LEU A 22 -34.50 34.51 -11.54
CA LEU A 22 -35.83 34.60 -12.15
C LEU A 22 -35.92 33.84 -13.48
N LEU A 23 -34.89 33.98 -14.33
CA LEU A 23 -34.80 33.23 -15.58
C LEU A 23 -34.66 31.72 -15.32
N GLY A 24 -33.80 31.32 -14.38
CA GLY A 24 -33.63 29.92 -13.99
C GLY A 24 -34.92 29.27 -13.50
N VAL A 25 -35.64 29.92 -12.60
CA VAL A 25 -36.94 29.44 -12.10
C VAL A 25 -37.95 29.34 -13.25
N SER A 26 -37.99 30.32 -14.14
CA SER A 26 -38.90 30.32 -15.30
C SER A 26 -38.62 29.15 -16.25
N VAL A 27 -37.35 28.90 -16.59
CA VAL A 27 -36.93 27.79 -17.46
C VAL A 27 -37.25 26.43 -16.83
N ILE A 28 -36.92 26.24 -15.55
CA ILE A 28 -37.18 24.97 -14.87
C ILE A 28 -38.70 24.75 -14.71
N THR A 29 -39.46 25.79 -14.37
CA THR A 29 -40.92 25.71 -14.28
C THR A 29 -41.56 25.35 -15.64
N TRP A 30 -41.05 25.93 -16.73
CA TRP A 30 -41.46 25.55 -18.08
C TRP A 30 -41.14 24.08 -18.40
N CYS A 31 -39.93 23.61 -18.07
CA CYS A 31 -39.54 22.21 -18.23
C CYS A 31 -40.42 21.25 -17.41
N ILE A 32 -40.75 21.59 -16.15
CA ILE A 32 -41.65 20.80 -15.29
C ILE A 32 -43.05 20.74 -15.91
N THR A 33 -43.58 21.89 -16.36
CA THR A 33 -44.90 21.99 -16.97
C THR A 33 -44.99 21.10 -18.21
N ARG A 34 -44.00 21.20 -19.11
CA ARG A 34 -43.94 20.35 -20.32
C ARG A 34 -43.67 18.88 -20.03
N ALA A 35 -42.86 18.56 -19.02
CA ALA A 35 -42.59 17.17 -18.62
C ALA A 35 -43.85 16.47 -18.06
N THR A 36 -44.76 17.24 -17.47
CA THR A 36 -45.98 16.74 -16.82
C THR A 36 -47.23 16.82 -17.70
N GLU A 37 -47.22 17.65 -18.75
CA GLU A 37 -48.31 17.84 -19.71
C GLU A 37 -48.77 16.52 -20.37
N LYS A 38 -47.82 15.64 -20.77
CA LYS A 38 -48.13 14.38 -21.46
C LYS A 38 -48.62 13.26 -20.52
N HIS A 39 -48.43 13.39 -19.20
CA HIS A 39 -48.73 12.34 -18.23
C HIS A 39 -49.15 12.95 -16.88
N PRO A 40 -50.46 13.06 -16.59
CA PRO A 40 -50.93 13.66 -15.35
C PRO A 40 -50.45 12.86 -14.13
N LEU A 41 -49.69 13.52 -13.26
CA LEU A 41 -49.10 12.95 -12.05
C LEU A 41 -50.13 12.59 -10.97
N SER A 42 -51.38 13.04 -11.12
CA SER A 42 -52.49 12.75 -10.20
C SER A 42 -53.01 11.32 -10.28
N ARG A 43 -52.70 10.57 -11.36
CA ARG A 43 -53.16 9.18 -11.53
C ARG A 43 -52.12 8.18 -11.03
N ARG A 44 -52.50 7.33 -10.07
CA ARG A 44 -51.64 6.26 -9.50
C ARG A 44 -51.08 5.30 -10.56
N LYS A 45 -51.86 5.01 -11.61
CA LYS A 45 -51.44 4.13 -12.72
C LYS A 45 -50.26 4.71 -13.51
N THR A 46 -50.16 6.05 -13.60
CA THR A 46 -49.06 6.74 -14.29
C THR A 46 -47.72 6.47 -13.62
N TRP A 47 -47.67 6.46 -12.29
CA TRP A 47 -46.44 6.20 -11.51
C TRP A 47 -45.93 4.77 -11.68
N THR A 48 -46.83 3.78 -11.78
CA THR A 48 -46.45 2.37 -11.94
C THR A 48 -45.95 2.01 -13.33
N THR A 49 -46.30 2.80 -14.36
CA THR A 49 -45.92 2.55 -15.76
C THR A 49 -44.81 3.48 -16.25
N MET A 50 -44.36 4.44 -15.44
CA MET A 50 -43.38 5.44 -15.88
C MET A 50 -41.95 4.87 -15.91
N PRO A 51 -41.18 5.08 -17.00
CA PRO A 51 -39.77 4.68 -17.04
C PRO A 51 -38.93 5.39 -15.98
N TRP A 52 -37.99 4.67 -15.35
CA TRP A 52 -37.11 5.20 -14.31
C TRP A 52 -36.34 6.46 -14.73
N ALA A 53 -35.86 6.53 -15.97
CA ALA A 53 -35.18 7.73 -16.50
C ALA A 53 -36.07 9.00 -16.44
N ARG A 54 -37.39 8.87 -16.63
CA ARG A 54 -38.32 10.00 -16.50
C ARG A 54 -38.61 10.35 -15.06
N ILE A 55 -38.69 9.35 -14.17
CA ILE A 55 -38.84 9.58 -12.72
C ILE A 55 -37.63 10.38 -12.21
N TYR A 56 -36.41 9.97 -12.58
CA TYR A 56 -35.21 10.71 -12.21
C TYR A 56 -35.19 12.13 -12.79
N LEU A 57 -35.62 12.34 -14.04
CA LEU A 57 -35.73 13.67 -14.62
C LEU A 57 -36.69 14.58 -13.85
N LEU A 58 -37.88 14.08 -13.47
CA LEU A 58 -38.84 14.86 -12.68
C LEU A 58 -38.27 15.23 -11.31
N LEU A 59 -37.55 14.31 -10.66
CA LEU A 59 -36.86 14.58 -9.40
C LEU A 59 -35.73 15.61 -9.56
N VAL A 60 -34.93 15.52 -10.63
CA VAL A 60 -33.89 16.52 -10.96
C VAL A 60 -34.53 17.92 -11.12
N LEU A 61 -35.59 18.02 -11.92
CA LEU A 61 -36.28 19.30 -12.14
C LEU A 61 -36.89 19.86 -10.86
N PHE A 62 -37.46 19.01 -10.01
CA PHE A 62 -38.05 19.42 -8.74
C PHE A 62 -36.99 19.90 -7.73
N VAL A 63 -35.87 19.18 -7.59
CA VAL A 63 -34.76 19.59 -6.72
C VAL A 63 -34.12 20.87 -7.23
N ALA A 64 -33.96 21.03 -8.55
CA ALA A 64 -33.49 22.26 -9.17
C ALA A 64 -34.42 23.46 -8.85
N TRP A 65 -35.74 23.25 -8.94
CA TRP A 65 -36.74 24.28 -8.62
C TRP A 65 -36.68 24.70 -7.15
N ILE A 66 -36.63 23.73 -6.22
CA ILE A 66 -36.49 24.01 -4.78
C ILE A 66 -35.22 24.82 -4.54
N TYR A 67 -34.08 24.36 -5.06
CA TYR A 67 -32.79 25.00 -4.87
C TYR A 67 -32.83 26.47 -5.25
N LEU A 68 -33.34 26.80 -6.44
CA LEU A 68 -33.37 28.17 -6.96
C LEU A 68 -34.24 29.09 -6.12
N ILE A 69 -35.38 28.61 -5.62
CA ILE A 69 -36.26 29.40 -4.76
C ILE A 69 -35.60 29.60 -3.39
N THR A 70 -35.10 28.54 -2.77
CA THR A 70 -34.54 28.64 -1.41
C THR A 70 -33.25 29.46 -1.39
N SER A 71 -32.36 29.29 -2.36
CA SER A 71 -31.12 30.09 -2.43
C SER A 71 -31.39 31.52 -2.89
N GLY A 72 -32.37 31.76 -3.77
CA GLY A 72 -32.81 33.09 -4.17
C GLY A 72 -33.42 33.89 -3.02
N VAL A 73 -34.31 33.26 -2.22
CA VAL A 73 -34.88 33.85 -1.00
C VAL A 73 -33.79 34.12 0.03
N PHE A 74 -32.83 33.21 0.19
CA PHE A 74 -31.72 33.41 1.12
C PHE A 74 -30.82 34.59 0.72
N LEU A 75 -30.59 34.76 -0.59
CA LEU A 75 -29.70 35.81 -1.10
C LEU A 75 -30.37 37.20 -1.15
N HIS A 76 -31.67 37.27 -1.45
CA HIS A 76 -32.38 38.53 -1.70
C HIS A 76 -33.42 38.91 -0.64
N GLY A 77 -33.85 37.98 0.22
CA GLY A 77 -34.98 38.16 1.14
C GLY A 77 -34.63 38.43 2.61
N ALA A 78 -33.35 38.41 3.01
CA ALA A 78 -32.93 38.55 4.42
C ALA A 78 -32.14 39.84 4.71
N PRO A 79 -32.22 40.42 5.94
CA PRO A 79 -31.53 41.66 6.29
C PRO A 79 -30.00 41.55 6.21
N ARG A 80 -29.33 42.65 5.82
CA ARG A 80 -27.90 42.80 5.50
C ARG A 80 -26.88 42.44 6.60
N GLN A 81 -27.32 42.13 7.82
CA GLN A 81 -26.46 41.63 8.90
C GLN A 81 -26.72 40.13 9.09
N SER A 82 -25.80 39.30 8.61
CA SER A 82 -25.93 37.84 8.68
C SER A 82 -25.47 37.30 10.04
N SER A 83 -26.32 36.50 10.69
CA SER A 83 -25.93 35.75 11.89
C SER A 83 -25.18 34.47 11.49
N PRO A 84 -24.23 33.98 12.30
CA PRO A 84 -23.47 32.75 12.01
C PRO A 84 -24.36 31.53 11.71
N HIS A 85 -25.51 31.44 12.38
CA HIS A 85 -26.50 30.38 12.16
C HIS A 85 -27.19 30.46 10.79
N ARG A 86 -27.37 31.66 10.23
CA ARG A 86 -27.91 31.80 8.88
C ARG A 86 -26.88 31.33 7.85
N CYS A 87 -25.62 31.74 8.00
CA CYS A 87 -24.54 31.30 7.13
C CYS A 87 -24.43 29.77 7.06
N SER A 88 -24.49 29.09 8.21
CA SER A 88 -24.42 27.63 8.26
C SER A 88 -25.63 26.95 7.57
N ILE A 89 -26.85 27.42 7.82
CA ILE A 89 -28.06 26.87 7.19
C ILE A 89 -28.02 27.03 5.66
N GLY A 90 -27.62 28.22 5.17
CA GLY A 90 -27.53 28.47 3.73
C GLY A 90 -26.52 27.56 3.03
N ILE A 91 -25.34 27.36 3.64
CA ILE A 91 -24.29 26.50 3.10
C ILE A 91 -24.74 25.04 3.09
N ILE A 92 -25.30 24.53 4.19
CA ILE A 92 -25.77 23.15 4.29
C ILE A 92 -26.88 22.88 3.26
N MET A 93 -27.86 23.78 3.14
CA MET A 93 -28.92 23.68 2.16
C MET A 93 -28.35 23.60 0.73
N CYS A 94 -27.36 24.44 0.41
CA CYS A 94 -26.73 24.45 -0.90
C CYS A 94 -26.02 23.13 -1.21
N LEU A 95 -25.22 22.63 -0.27
CA LEU A 95 -24.48 21.39 -0.42
C LEU A 95 -25.41 20.19 -0.59
N VAL A 96 -26.45 20.08 0.24
CA VAL A 96 -27.43 18.97 0.16
C VAL A 96 -28.14 18.99 -1.18
N CYS A 97 -28.68 20.14 -1.59
CA CYS A 97 -29.45 20.24 -2.83
C CYS A 97 -28.59 19.99 -4.08
N TYR A 98 -27.37 20.55 -4.13
CA TYR A 98 -26.44 20.31 -5.23
C TYR A 98 -26.06 18.83 -5.35
N SER A 99 -25.75 18.19 -4.22
CA SER A 99 -25.34 16.79 -4.14
C SER A 99 -26.45 15.83 -4.55
N VAL A 100 -27.67 16.07 -4.06
CA VAL A 100 -28.86 15.30 -4.42
C VAL A 100 -29.14 15.47 -5.91
N ASN A 101 -29.07 16.69 -6.43
CA ASN A 101 -29.30 16.96 -7.85
C ASN A 101 -28.29 16.22 -8.74
N LYS A 102 -26.99 16.31 -8.44
CA LYS A 102 -25.93 15.60 -9.18
C LYS A 102 -26.08 14.09 -9.14
N SER A 103 -26.40 13.53 -7.98
CA SER A 103 -26.65 12.09 -7.81
C SER A 103 -27.80 11.62 -8.71
N LEU A 104 -28.90 12.39 -8.76
CA LEU A 104 -30.05 12.08 -9.61
C LEU A 104 -29.72 12.19 -11.11
N VAL A 105 -28.92 13.17 -11.53
CA VAL A 105 -28.44 13.32 -12.92
C VAL A 105 -27.59 12.11 -13.34
N TYR A 106 -26.71 11.62 -12.48
CA TYR A 106 -25.89 10.44 -12.78
C TYR A 106 -26.67 9.14 -12.78
N LEU A 107 -27.67 8.98 -11.89
CA LEU A 107 -28.59 7.85 -11.94
C LEU A 107 -29.40 7.85 -13.24
N CYS A 108 -29.89 9.02 -13.67
CA CYS A 108 -30.58 9.16 -14.96
C CYS A 108 -29.67 8.80 -16.15
N SER A 109 -28.43 9.26 -16.13
CA SER A 109 -27.42 8.94 -17.15
C SER A 109 -27.09 7.45 -17.17
N THR A 110 -26.98 6.82 -16.00
CA THR A 110 -26.71 5.38 -15.84
C THR A 110 -27.85 4.52 -16.42
N GLU A 111 -29.11 4.91 -16.22
CA GLU A 111 -30.26 4.26 -16.87
C GLU A 111 -30.17 4.33 -18.41
N ARG A 112 -29.65 5.44 -18.96
CA ARG A 112 -29.46 5.58 -20.40
C ARG A 112 -28.27 4.78 -20.92
N VAL A 113 -27.16 4.72 -20.17
CA VAL A 113 -26.05 3.82 -20.49
C VAL A 113 -26.55 2.38 -20.54
N ARG A 114 -27.38 1.95 -19.58
CA ARG A 114 -28.00 0.62 -19.59
C ARG A 114 -28.82 0.39 -20.85
N ALA A 115 -29.63 1.36 -21.27
CA ALA A 115 -30.45 1.25 -22.48
C ALA A 115 -29.61 1.11 -23.77
N VAL A 116 -28.41 1.70 -23.80
CA VAL A 116 -27.50 1.61 -24.95
C VAL A 116 -26.68 0.31 -24.97
N TRP A 117 -26.26 -0.19 -23.80
CA TRP A 117 -25.30 -1.30 -23.69
C TRP A 117 -25.90 -2.66 -23.32
N SER A 118 -27.09 -2.70 -22.72
CA SER A 118 -27.64 -3.92 -22.14
C SER A 118 -28.93 -4.34 -22.82
N THR A 119 -28.99 -5.60 -23.23
CA THR A 119 -30.20 -6.27 -23.73
C THR A 119 -31.04 -6.89 -22.61
N SER A 120 -30.55 -6.88 -21.36
CA SER A 120 -31.20 -7.54 -20.24
C SER A 120 -32.46 -6.80 -19.78
N PRO A 121 -33.60 -7.49 -19.61
CA PRO A 121 -34.84 -6.86 -19.14
C PRO A 121 -34.78 -6.46 -17.66
N LYS A 122 -33.94 -7.11 -16.85
CA LYS A 122 -33.84 -6.86 -15.39
C LYS A 122 -32.63 -5.99 -15.04
N ARG A 123 -32.88 -4.83 -14.42
CA ARG A 123 -31.85 -3.83 -14.05
C ARG A 123 -30.66 -4.41 -13.27
N TRP A 124 -30.94 -5.17 -12.22
CA TRP A 124 -29.95 -5.75 -11.31
C TRP A 124 -29.12 -6.89 -11.91
N HIS A 125 -29.44 -7.32 -13.13
CA HIS A 125 -28.69 -8.36 -13.85
C HIS A 125 -27.81 -7.77 -14.96
N SER A 126 -27.84 -6.45 -15.18
CA SER A 126 -26.97 -5.80 -16.15
C SER A 126 -25.61 -5.48 -15.50
N PRO A 127 -24.51 -6.12 -15.94
CA PRO A 127 -23.19 -5.88 -15.34
C PRO A 127 -22.74 -4.43 -15.53
N VAL A 128 -23.09 -3.82 -16.67
CA VAL A 128 -22.81 -2.40 -16.96
C VAL A 128 -23.54 -1.48 -15.98
N TYR A 129 -24.79 -1.81 -15.63
CA TYR A 129 -25.58 -1.00 -14.71
C TYR A 129 -25.05 -1.08 -13.28
N LEU A 130 -24.72 -2.29 -12.81
CA LEU A 130 -24.12 -2.49 -11.49
C LEU A 130 -22.76 -1.81 -11.38
N PHE A 131 -21.95 -1.85 -12.44
CA PHE A 131 -20.66 -1.18 -12.49
C PHE A 131 -20.82 0.35 -12.40
N CYS A 132 -21.66 0.95 -13.25
CA CYS A 132 -21.97 2.38 -13.17
C CYS A 132 -22.51 2.78 -11.79
N LEU A 133 -23.39 1.96 -11.19
CA LEU A 133 -23.93 2.22 -9.86
C LEU A 133 -22.84 2.14 -8.76
N SER A 134 -21.92 1.18 -8.86
CA SER A 134 -20.80 1.04 -7.92
C SER A 134 -19.84 2.24 -7.96
N LEU A 135 -19.66 2.83 -9.14
CA LEU A 135 -18.85 4.04 -9.31
C LEU A 135 -19.50 5.28 -8.67
N LEU A 136 -20.82 5.28 -8.45
CA LEU A 136 -21.55 6.37 -7.79
C LEU A 136 -21.52 6.29 -6.27
N LEU A 137 -21.24 5.13 -5.67
CA LEU A 137 -21.19 4.97 -4.21
C LEU A 137 -20.10 5.84 -3.55
N PRO A 138 -18.88 5.95 -4.11
CA PRO A 138 -17.88 6.89 -3.62
C PRO A 138 -18.31 8.36 -3.70
N LEU A 139 -19.20 8.78 -4.62
CA LEU A 139 -19.69 10.17 -4.69
C LEU A 139 -20.45 10.49 -3.41
N ILE A 140 -21.39 9.62 -3.04
CA ILE A 140 -22.28 9.81 -1.90
C ILE A 140 -21.45 9.83 -0.60
N GLY A 141 -20.47 8.94 -0.48
CA GLY A 141 -19.55 8.90 0.66
C GLY A 141 -18.59 10.08 0.73
N THR A 142 -17.99 10.47 -0.40
CA THR A 142 -17.02 11.57 -0.49
C THR A 142 -17.69 12.92 -0.23
N VAL A 143 -18.88 13.14 -0.79
CA VAL A 143 -19.68 14.36 -0.60
C VAL A 143 -20.18 14.46 0.84
N ALA A 144 -20.69 13.38 1.43
CA ALA A 144 -21.16 13.39 2.82
C ALA A 144 -20.02 13.49 3.84
N GLY A 145 -18.87 12.87 3.56
CA GLY A 145 -17.70 12.85 4.44
C GLY A 145 -16.84 14.11 4.41
N LEU A 146 -16.71 14.77 3.26
CA LEU A 146 -15.91 16.00 3.11
C LEU A 146 -16.68 17.27 3.50
N LEU A 147 -17.99 17.34 3.25
CA LEU A 147 -18.71 18.63 3.27
C LEU A 147 -19.41 18.94 4.61
N ILE A 148 -19.65 17.94 5.45
CA ILE A 148 -20.35 18.12 6.73
C ILE A 148 -19.40 18.56 7.88
N PRO A 149 -18.15 18.06 7.98
CA PRO A 149 -17.23 18.45 9.06
C PRO A 149 -16.29 19.64 8.76
N GLN A 150 -16.13 20.04 7.49
CA GLN A 150 -15.06 20.98 7.07
C GLN A 150 -15.53 22.32 6.49
N ALA A 151 -16.83 22.61 6.45
CA ALA A 151 -17.32 23.92 6.01
C ALA A 151 -17.05 24.98 7.09
N ILE A 152 -15.83 25.53 7.11
CA ILE A 152 -15.47 26.66 7.98
C ILE A 152 -16.13 27.90 7.39
N TYR A 153 -17.02 28.53 8.15
CA TYR A 153 -17.68 29.78 7.79
C TYR A 153 -17.20 30.91 8.69
N TYR A 154 -16.93 32.08 8.12
CA TYR A 154 -16.66 33.30 8.88
C TYR A 154 -17.47 34.45 8.32
N VAL A 155 -17.86 35.37 9.21
CA VAL A 155 -18.56 36.60 8.84
C VAL A 155 -17.49 37.65 8.59
N TYR A 156 -17.34 38.06 7.33
CA TYR A 156 -16.43 39.14 6.94
C TYR A 156 -17.26 40.35 6.52
N ASN A 157 -17.15 41.47 7.25
CA ASN A 157 -17.93 42.70 7.02
C ASN A 157 -19.44 42.48 6.87
N GLY A 158 -20.03 41.53 7.62
CA GLY A 158 -21.47 41.23 7.57
C GLY A 158 -21.91 40.24 6.47
N TYR A 159 -20.97 39.75 5.64
CA TYR A 159 -21.22 38.76 4.59
C TYR A 159 -20.68 37.37 4.96
N CYS A 160 -21.41 36.32 4.59
CA CYS A 160 -20.99 34.93 4.77
C CYS A 160 -19.93 34.56 3.71
N VAL A 161 -18.75 34.13 4.16
CA VAL A 161 -17.71 33.55 3.29
C VAL A 161 -17.60 32.06 3.58
N VAL A 162 -17.61 31.26 2.52
CA VAL A 162 -17.42 29.80 2.56
C VAL A 162 -15.92 29.54 2.44
N GLY A 163 -15.34 28.80 3.39
CA GLY A 163 -13.91 28.48 3.39
C GLY A 163 -13.62 27.07 2.90
N ILE A 164 -13.91 26.75 1.63
CA ILE A 164 -13.56 25.42 1.10
C ILE A 164 -12.06 25.36 0.85
N THR A 165 -11.37 24.41 1.48
CA THR A 165 -9.93 24.27 1.26
C THR A 165 -9.64 23.87 -0.19
N ARG A 166 -8.52 24.34 -0.75
CA ARG A 166 -8.10 23.98 -2.12
C ARG A 166 -8.03 22.47 -2.33
N LEU A 167 -7.62 21.72 -1.30
CA LEU A 167 -7.56 20.26 -1.36
C LEU A 167 -8.94 19.64 -1.54
N SER A 168 -9.94 20.07 -0.77
CA SER A 168 -11.32 19.61 -0.89
C SER A 168 -11.93 19.96 -2.27
N SER A 169 -11.63 21.16 -2.78
CA SER A 169 -12.05 21.60 -4.12
C SER A 169 -11.44 20.76 -5.24
N VAL A 170 -10.14 20.44 -5.15
CA VAL A 170 -9.46 19.58 -6.14
C VAL A 170 -10.01 18.16 -6.11
N LEU A 171 -10.30 17.59 -4.94
CA LEU A 171 -10.87 16.24 -4.83
C LEU A 171 -12.29 16.16 -5.41
N LEU A 172 -13.15 17.14 -5.08
CA LEU A 172 -14.50 17.23 -5.62
C LEU A 172 -14.47 17.37 -7.16
N LEU A 173 -13.60 18.25 -7.68
CA LEU A 173 -13.44 18.48 -9.11
C LEU A 173 -12.90 17.27 -9.85
N THR A 174 -11.87 16.62 -9.30
CA THR A 174 -11.25 15.43 -9.92
C THR A 174 -12.26 14.30 -10.03
N TYR A 175 -13.06 14.09 -8.99
CA TYR A 175 -14.11 13.07 -9.01
C TYR A 175 -15.20 13.39 -10.04
N ASP A 176 -15.71 14.63 -10.05
CA ASP A 176 -16.80 15.01 -10.96
C ASP A 176 -16.36 14.95 -12.43
N ILE A 177 -15.14 15.39 -12.73
CA ILE A 177 -14.55 15.25 -14.07
C ILE A 177 -14.41 13.77 -14.45
N SER A 178 -13.92 12.93 -13.54
CA SER A 178 -13.70 11.50 -13.81
C SER A 178 -15.01 10.77 -14.16
N ILE A 179 -16.09 11.03 -13.40
CA ILE A 179 -17.39 10.43 -13.68
C ILE A 179 -17.99 10.93 -14.99
N ASN A 180 -17.96 12.25 -15.23
CA ASN A 180 -18.51 12.80 -16.46
C ASN A 180 -17.73 12.34 -17.70
N LEU A 181 -16.39 12.21 -17.60
CA LEU A 181 -15.55 11.64 -18.65
C LEU A 181 -15.92 10.17 -18.91
N PHE A 182 -16.07 9.38 -17.85
CA PHE A 182 -16.45 7.97 -17.95
C PHE A 182 -17.83 7.79 -18.58
N LEU A 183 -18.86 8.48 -18.07
CA LEU A 183 -20.22 8.40 -18.61
C LEU A 183 -20.30 8.89 -20.06
N THR A 184 -19.56 9.95 -20.40
CA THR A 184 -19.43 10.41 -21.79
C THR A 184 -18.80 9.34 -22.67
N GLY A 185 -17.71 8.70 -22.21
CA GLY A 185 -17.06 7.58 -22.88
C GLY A 185 -18.01 6.41 -23.14
N MET A 186 -18.89 6.09 -22.18
CA MET A 186 -19.90 5.06 -22.35
C MET A 186 -20.89 5.39 -23.48
N PHE A 187 -21.18 6.65 -23.79
CA PHE A 187 -22.03 6.98 -24.96
C PHE A 187 -21.24 7.09 -26.27
N VAL A 188 -19.99 7.54 -26.22
CA VAL A 188 -19.13 7.78 -27.40
C VAL A 188 -18.60 6.47 -28.01
N ILE A 189 -18.17 5.51 -27.18
CA ILE A 189 -17.56 4.25 -27.67
C ILE A 189 -18.51 3.47 -28.60
N PRO A 190 -19.80 3.28 -28.28
CA PRO A 190 -20.73 2.57 -29.16
C PRO A 190 -21.00 3.29 -30.48
N LEU A 191 -20.98 4.64 -30.47
CA LEU A 191 -21.17 5.49 -31.63
C LEU A 191 -20.00 5.38 -32.61
N ILE A 192 -18.76 5.47 -32.11
CA ILE A 192 -17.55 5.36 -32.94
C ILE A 192 -17.40 3.95 -33.52
N ARG A 193 -17.66 2.91 -32.71
CA ARG A 193 -17.54 1.51 -33.17
C ARG A 193 -18.70 1.03 -34.04
N ALA A 194 -19.66 1.90 -34.37
CA ALA A 194 -20.88 1.58 -35.12
C ALA A 194 -21.66 0.36 -34.58
N THR A 195 -21.52 0.05 -33.29
CA THR A 195 -22.12 -1.13 -32.64
C THR A 195 -23.65 -1.04 -32.54
N ILE A 196 -24.19 0.17 -32.56
CA ILE A 196 -25.63 0.43 -32.47
C ILE A 196 -26.26 0.42 -33.87
N ARG A 197 -27.06 -0.62 -34.16
CA ARG A 197 -27.81 -0.75 -35.42
C ARG A 197 -29.11 0.05 -35.46
N SER A 198 -29.74 0.31 -34.31
CA SER A 198 -31.00 1.07 -34.23
C SER A 198 -30.77 2.58 -34.36
N ALA A 199 -31.47 3.22 -35.29
CA ALA A 199 -31.42 4.68 -35.49
C ALA A 199 -31.90 5.46 -34.25
N TRP A 200 -32.90 4.92 -33.53
CA TRP A 200 -33.39 5.52 -32.30
C TRP A 200 -32.35 5.46 -31.17
N LEU A 201 -31.72 4.29 -30.94
CA LEU A 201 -30.66 4.16 -29.93
C LEU A 201 -29.43 5.02 -30.26
N ARG A 202 -29.13 5.22 -31.55
CA ARG A 202 -28.05 6.10 -32.00
C ARG A 202 -28.36 7.57 -31.68
N MET A 203 -29.59 8.01 -31.90
CA MET A 203 -30.05 9.35 -31.51
C MET A 203 -30.03 9.54 -29.98
N VAL A 204 -30.49 8.53 -29.22
CA VAL A 204 -30.45 8.52 -27.76
C VAL A 204 -29.01 8.65 -27.24
N ALA A 205 -28.08 7.88 -27.79
CA ALA A 205 -26.66 7.93 -27.44
C ALA A 205 -26.05 9.30 -27.80
N PHE A 206 -26.32 9.81 -29.01
CA PHE A 206 -25.79 11.10 -29.47
C PHE A 206 -26.27 12.29 -28.62
N ARG A 207 -27.58 12.39 -28.36
CA ARG A 207 -28.13 13.43 -27.47
C ARG A 207 -27.59 13.31 -26.05
N SER A 208 -27.41 12.08 -25.56
CA SER A 208 -26.79 11.84 -24.26
C SER A 208 -25.32 12.25 -24.21
N THR A 209 -24.55 12.01 -25.27
CA THR A 209 -23.16 12.47 -25.38
C THR A 209 -23.06 13.99 -25.31
N ILE A 210 -23.91 14.71 -26.05
CA ILE A 210 -23.95 16.17 -25.99
C ILE A 210 -24.31 16.63 -24.57
N ALA A 211 -25.29 15.98 -23.95
CA ALA A 211 -25.72 16.33 -22.61
C ALA A 211 -24.64 16.15 -21.55
N THR A 212 -23.92 15.02 -21.56
CA THR A 212 -22.83 14.77 -20.61
C THR A 212 -21.61 15.64 -20.89
N LEU A 213 -21.37 16.02 -22.16
CA LEU A 213 -20.29 16.94 -22.52
C LEU A 213 -20.57 18.36 -22.01
N ILE A 214 -21.80 18.87 -22.17
CA ILE A 214 -22.18 20.19 -21.63
C ILE A 214 -22.08 20.17 -20.10
N ALA A 215 -22.55 19.11 -19.45
CA ALA A 215 -22.42 18.96 -17.99
C ALA A 215 -20.96 18.92 -17.53
N LEU A 216 -20.08 18.24 -18.27
CA LEU A 216 -18.63 18.24 -18.00
C LEU A 216 -18.06 19.66 -18.08
N ILE A 217 -18.42 20.43 -19.12
CA ILE A 217 -17.94 21.80 -19.32
C ILE A 217 -18.42 22.71 -18.18
N THR A 218 -19.72 22.72 -17.87
CA THR A 218 -20.27 23.60 -16.82
C THR A 218 -19.64 23.33 -15.46
N THR A 219 -19.46 22.05 -15.12
CA THR A 219 -18.86 21.71 -13.83
C THR A 219 -17.36 21.93 -13.78
N THR A 220 -16.64 21.76 -14.90
CA THR A 220 -15.22 22.13 -14.97
C THR A 220 -15.03 23.63 -14.77
N VAL A 221 -15.86 24.46 -15.41
CA VAL A 221 -15.82 25.92 -15.25
C VAL A 221 -16.09 26.31 -13.81
N ASN A 222 -17.15 25.78 -13.19
CA ASN A 222 -17.48 26.09 -11.80
C ASN A 222 -16.41 25.61 -10.82
N GLY A 223 -15.83 24.43 -11.04
CA GLY A 223 -14.76 23.92 -10.20
C GLY A 223 -13.47 24.73 -10.31
N VAL A 224 -13.13 25.22 -11.51
CA VAL A 224 -11.99 26.12 -11.72
C VAL A 224 -12.22 27.46 -11.01
N VAL A 225 -13.43 28.02 -11.08
CA VAL A 225 -13.77 29.27 -10.36
C VAL A 225 -13.58 29.11 -8.86
N VAL A 226 -14.09 28.02 -8.26
CA VAL A 226 -13.91 27.75 -6.82
C VAL A 226 -12.44 27.50 -6.48
N TYR A 227 -11.69 26.78 -7.32
CA TYR A 227 -10.26 26.55 -7.12
C TYR A 227 -9.44 27.86 -7.10
N VAL A 228 -9.75 28.79 -8.01
CA VAL A 228 -9.06 30.09 -8.12
C VAL A 228 -9.34 30.97 -6.91
N LEU A 229 -10.56 30.94 -6.37
CA LEU A 229 -10.95 31.73 -5.20
C LEU A 229 -10.30 31.25 -3.89
N GLY A 230 -9.90 29.98 -3.81
CA GLY A 230 -8.94 29.49 -2.83
C GLY A 230 -9.36 29.61 -1.36
N GLY A 231 -10.65 29.46 -1.06
CA GLY A 231 -11.23 29.53 0.28
C GLY A 231 -11.79 30.91 0.67
N ASN A 232 -11.83 31.86 -0.27
CA ASN A 232 -12.43 33.19 -0.08
C ASN A 232 -13.76 33.32 -0.84
N GLU A 233 -14.52 32.24 -0.97
CA GLU A 233 -15.73 32.25 -1.78
C GLU A 233 -16.88 32.96 -1.05
N THR A 234 -17.33 34.09 -1.58
CA THR A 234 -18.54 34.74 -1.07
C THR A 234 -19.77 33.89 -1.40
N ILE A 235 -20.74 33.85 -0.48
CA ILE A 235 -21.92 32.98 -0.60
C ILE A 235 -22.71 33.19 -1.90
N TRP A 236 -22.74 34.40 -2.44
CA TRP A 236 -23.46 34.73 -3.68
C TRP A 236 -22.78 34.13 -4.92
N ILE A 237 -21.45 34.02 -4.94
CA ILE A 237 -20.69 33.35 -6.02
C ILE A 237 -20.94 31.84 -5.97
N CYS A 238 -20.88 31.23 -4.78
CA CYS A 238 -21.16 29.81 -4.61
C CYS A 238 -22.58 29.44 -5.05
N PHE A 239 -23.56 30.23 -4.60
CA PHE A 239 -24.97 30.02 -4.95
C PHE A 239 -25.21 30.24 -6.44
N GLY A 240 -24.66 31.31 -7.02
CA GLY A 240 -24.78 31.59 -8.45
C GLY A 240 -24.16 30.51 -9.34
N GLY A 241 -22.94 30.04 -9.01
CA GLY A 241 -22.27 28.98 -9.75
C GLY A 241 -23.02 27.65 -9.71
N CYS A 242 -23.48 27.24 -8.52
CA CYS A 242 -24.29 26.04 -8.34
C CYS A 242 -25.65 26.16 -9.05
N ALA A 243 -26.31 27.32 -8.98
CA ALA A 243 -27.57 27.58 -9.69
C ALA A 243 -27.39 27.41 -11.21
N ALA A 244 -26.31 27.95 -11.78
CA ALA A 244 -26.02 27.82 -13.20
C ALA A 244 -25.80 26.34 -13.61
N ASP A 245 -25.00 25.58 -12.85
CA ASP A 245 -24.75 24.16 -13.12
C ASP A 245 -26.03 23.33 -13.06
N ILE A 246 -26.85 23.56 -12.03
CA ILE A 246 -28.12 22.85 -11.81
C ILE A 246 -29.10 23.16 -12.94
N VAL A 247 -29.26 24.44 -13.31
CA VAL A 247 -30.21 24.85 -14.36
C VAL A 247 -29.80 24.31 -15.71
N ILE A 248 -28.52 24.50 -16.10
CA ILE A 248 -28.02 24.04 -17.40
C ILE A 248 -28.08 22.51 -17.47
N GLY A 249 -27.61 21.82 -16.43
CA GLY A 249 -27.66 20.36 -16.35
C GLY A 249 -29.09 19.81 -16.45
N ALA A 250 -30.05 20.40 -15.74
CA ALA A 250 -31.44 19.97 -15.77
C ALA A 250 -32.12 20.24 -17.13
N ALA A 251 -31.90 21.42 -17.74
CA ALA A 251 -32.47 21.79 -19.03
C ALA A 251 -31.92 20.91 -20.17
N VAL A 252 -30.61 20.68 -20.17
CA VAL A 252 -29.95 19.84 -21.18
C VAL A 252 -30.35 18.36 -21.01
N LEU A 253 -30.49 17.88 -19.77
CA LEU A 253 -31.00 16.54 -19.51
C LEU A 253 -32.46 16.40 -19.98
N TYR A 254 -33.32 17.39 -19.71
CA TYR A 254 -34.68 17.43 -20.22
C TYR A 254 -34.73 17.34 -21.75
N TRP A 255 -33.91 18.13 -22.45
CA TRP A 255 -33.78 18.09 -23.91
C TRP A 255 -33.31 16.71 -24.40
N ALA A 256 -32.29 16.13 -23.75
CA ALA A 256 -31.76 14.83 -24.14
C ALA A 256 -32.78 13.69 -23.99
N LEU A 257 -33.76 13.83 -23.09
CA LEU A 257 -34.85 12.87 -22.84
C LEU A 257 -36.06 13.05 -23.76
N GLN A 258 -36.10 14.06 -24.61
CA GLN A 258 -37.16 14.18 -25.61
C GLN A 258 -37.03 13.10 -26.69
N GLY A 259 -38.16 12.44 -26.99
CA GLY A 259 -38.29 11.56 -28.15
C GLY A 259 -38.39 12.36 -29.45
N PRO A 260 -38.33 11.73 -30.63
CA PRO A 260 -38.73 12.38 -31.87
C PRO A 260 -40.18 12.86 -31.73
N GLU A 261 -40.45 14.12 -32.10
CA GLU A 261 -41.81 14.62 -32.19
C GLU A 261 -42.56 13.82 -33.25
N GLU A 262 -43.78 13.39 -32.92
CA GLU A 262 -44.73 12.87 -33.91
C GLU A 262 -44.96 13.99 -34.93
N THR A 263 -44.26 13.91 -36.06
CA THR A 263 -44.71 14.57 -37.28
C THR A 263 -45.98 13.84 -37.67
N SER A 264 -47.10 14.51 -37.42
CA SER A 264 -48.45 14.06 -37.76
C SER A 264 -48.53 13.69 -39.23
N THR A 265 -48.62 12.39 -39.54
CA THR A 265 -49.45 11.80 -40.60
C THR A 265 -49.34 10.28 -40.49
N PHE A 266 -50.48 9.60 -40.65
CA PHE A 266 -50.73 8.17 -40.47
C PHE A 266 -50.95 7.68 -39.03
N GLY A 267 -52.23 7.44 -38.73
CA GLY A 267 -52.70 6.78 -37.54
C GLY A 267 -52.20 5.34 -37.47
N ALA A 268 -51.32 5.08 -36.51
CA ALA A 268 -51.13 3.77 -35.93
C ALA A 268 -50.94 3.96 -34.42
N LYS A 269 -51.84 3.38 -33.63
CA LYS A 269 -51.75 3.34 -32.17
C LYS A 269 -50.42 2.67 -31.77
N ALA A 270 -49.42 3.46 -31.42
CA ALA A 270 -48.18 2.94 -30.85
C ALA A 270 -48.42 2.61 -29.37
N ALA A 271 -48.51 1.31 -29.08
CA ALA A 271 -48.36 0.75 -27.75
C ALA A 271 -46.93 1.04 -27.26
N TYR A 272 -46.73 2.17 -26.58
CA TYR A 272 -45.47 2.49 -25.93
C TYR A 272 -45.37 1.75 -24.60
N PHE A 273 -44.35 0.90 -24.51
CA PHE A 273 -44.00 0.02 -23.39
C PHE A 273 -45.00 -1.12 -23.18
N SER A 274 -44.61 -2.33 -23.60
CA SER A 274 -45.06 -3.53 -22.92
C SER A 274 -43.90 -4.46 -22.59
N PRO A 275 -43.97 -5.15 -21.43
CA PRO A 275 -43.00 -6.16 -21.03
C PRO A 275 -43.22 -7.45 -21.85
N ILE A 276 -42.11 -8.06 -22.29
CA ILE A 276 -41.93 -9.47 -22.70
C ILE A 276 -42.94 -10.06 -23.72
N GLY A 277 -42.43 -10.46 -24.90
CA GLY A 277 -42.94 -11.61 -25.66
C GLY A 277 -43.14 -11.41 -27.17
N GLY A 278 -42.56 -12.30 -27.98
CA GLY A 278 -43.05 -12.67 -29.32
C GLY A 278 -42.42 -11.96 -30.54
N ILE A 279 -41.74 -12.74 -31.38
CA ILE A 279 -41.35 -12.42 -32.78
C ILE A 279 -42.59 -12.62 -33.68
N PRO A 280 -42.86 -11.77 -34.71
CA PRO A 280 -42.71 -12.22 -36.10
C PRO A 280 -42.35 -11.16 -37.19
N SER A 281 -41.58 -11.66 -38.17
CA SER A 281 -41.47 -11.42 -39.64
C SER A 281 -42.01 -10.18 -40.40
N PHE A 282 -41.09 -9.58 -41.18
CA PHE A 282 -41.09 -9.26 -42.65
C PHE A 282 -42.20 -8.41 -43.35
N GLN A 283 -41.72 -7.32 -43.98
CA GLN A 283 -42.00 -6.70 -45.32
C GLN A 283 -42.62 -5.28 -45.43
N PRO A 284 -42.17 -4.47 -46.44
CA PRO A 284 -42.49 -3.05 -46.58
C PRO A 284 -43.34 -2.70 -47.83
N THR A 285 -44.23 -1.72 -47.73
CA THR A 285 -44.84 -1.00 -48.87
C THR A 285 -45.20 0.43 -48.41
N ALA A 286 -44.60 1.46 -49.01
CA ALA A 286 -45.15 2.31 -50.09
C ALA A 286 -46.13 3.38 -49.54
N THR A 287 -45.67 4.62 -49.32
CA THR A 287 -45.91 5.84 -50.13
C THR A 287 -47.36 6.32 -50.18
N GLU A 288 -47.63 7.51 -49.63
CA GLU A 288 -48.34 8.58 -50.35
C GLU A 288 -48.26 9.94 -49.63
N ASN A 289 -48.03 10.98 -50.43
CA ASN A 289 -48.05 12.42 -50.13
C ASN A 289 -49.48 12.98 -50.18
N ILE A 290 -49.73 14.13 -49.54
CA ILE A 290 -50.68 15.24 -49.88
C ILE A 290 -50.49 16.31 -48.76
N THR A 291 -49.78 17.43 -48.94
CA THR A 291 -50.14 18.76 -49.52
C THR A 291 -51.22 19.60 -48.79
N GLY A 292 -50.90 20.88 -48.56
CA GLY A 292 -51.80 22.02 -48.24
C GLY A 292 -51.53 22.63 -46.85
N SER A 293 -50.86 23.78 -46.63
CA SER A 293 -50.95 25.18 -47.13
C SER A 293 -51.76 26.11 -46.21
N GLN A 294 -51.21 27.33 -46.01
CA GLN A 294 -51.87 28.61 -45.62
C GLN A 294 -52.23 28.84 -44.14
N ASP A 295 -52.18 30.06 -43.57
CA ASP A 295 -51.48 31.33 -43.83
C ASP A 295 -51.82 32.30 -42.66
N CYS A 296 -51.14 33.46 -42.62
CA CYS A 296 -51.58 34.77 -42.07
C CYS A 296 -51.39 35.20 -40.57
N SER A 297 -50.41 36.12 -40.38
CA SER A 297 -50.57 37.56 -40.02
C SER A 297 -50.90 38.09 -38.59
N ARG A 298 -49.87 38.71 -37.96
CA ARG A 298 -49.69 40.07 -37.27
C ARG A 298 -50.92 40.94 -36.88
N PRO A 299 -50.86 41.97 -35.98
CA PRO A 299 -49.73 42.92 -35.72
C PRO A 299 -49.55 43.52 -34.27
N SER A 300 -48.63 44.49 -34.21
CA SER A 300 -47.99 45.35 -33.18
C SER A 300 -48.84 46.40 -32.41
N ALA A 301 -48.30 46.94 -31.29
CA ALA A 301 -48.33 48.39 -30.93
C ALA A 301 -47.34 48.78 -29.79
N GLN A 302 -46.92 50.06 -29.78
CA GLN A 302 -45.86 50.75 -29.00
C GLN A 302 -46.38 51.62 -27.82
N ALA A 303 -45.43 52.23 -27.06
CA ALA A 303 -45.39 53.59 -26.44
C ALA A 303 -45.26 53.60 -24.88
N VAL A 304 -44.15 54.08 -24.25
CA VAL A 304 -43.65 55.46 -23.94
C VAL A 304 -44.27 56.12 -22.69
N LEU A 305 -43.46 56.48 -21.65
CA LEU A 305 -43.34 57.81 -20.97
C LEU A 305 -42.79 57.81 -19.51
N SER A 306 -41.78 58.69 -19.30
CA SER A 306 -41.47 59.62 -18.18
C SER A 306 -41.29 59.23 -16.69
N THR A 307 -40.19 59.77 -16.14
CA THR A 307 -39.88 60.11 -14.73
C THR A 307 -40.75 61.24 -14.15
N PRO A 308 -40.78 61.44 -12.82
CA PRO A 308 -40.08 62.60 -12.25
C PRO A 308 -39.40 62.39 -10.86
N THR A 309 -38.56 63.37 -10.56
CA THR A 309 -37.75 63.69 -9.36
C THR A 309 -38.52 63.98 -8.06
N PHE A 310 -37.85 63.76 -6.91
CA PHE A 310 -38.09 64.51 -5.66
C PHE A 310 -36.77 64.77 -4.90
N GLN A 311 -36.54 66.04 -4.54
CA GLN A 311 -35.52 66.54 -3.61
C GLN A 311 -36.23 67.37 -2.53
N VAL A 312 -35.91 67.16 -1.25
CA VAL A 312 -36.02 68.09 -0.09
C VAL A 312 -35.05 67.53 0.98
N GLY A 313 -34.16 68.22 1.69
CA GLY A 313 -33.88 69.65 1.86
C GLY A 313 -33.90 70.05 3.35
N GLN A 314 -32.70 70.32 3.92
CA GLN A 314 -32.40 71.25 5.06
C GLN A 314 -32.73 70.87 6.53
N LYS A 315 -32.02 71.34 7.58
CA LYS A 315 -30.63 71.86 7.83
C LYS A 315 -30.47 72.23 9.33
N CYS A 316 -29.24 72.06 9.86
CA CYS A 316 -28.46 72.90 10.82
C CYS A 316 -28.92 73.13 12.28
N ILE A 317 -27.98 73.20 13.25
CA ILE A 317 -27.38 74.47 13.71
C ILE A 317 -26.05 74.28 14.54
N HIS A 318 -25.07 75.17 14.24
CA HIS A 318 -23.92 75.75 15.02
C HIS A 318 -22.94 74.86 15.83
N SER A 319 -21.64 75.17 16.01
CA SER A 319 -20.68 76.20 15.52
C SER A 319 -19.30 75.87 16.11
N ASN A 320 -18.21 76.22 15.40
CA ASN A 320 -16.88 76.74 15.83
C ASN A 320 -16.27 76.26 17.17
N SER A 321 -14.98 76.00 17.36
CA SER A 321 -13.73 76.19 16.62
C SER A 321 -12.61 75.77 17.58
N ALA A 322 -11.55 75.10 17.11
CA ALA A 322 -10.15 75.34 17.48
C ALA A 322 -9.29 74.11 17.09
N THR A 323 -8.47 74.33 16.07
CA THR A 323 -7.28 73.58 15.71
C THR A 323 -6.35 73.35 16.91
N SER A 324 -5.99 72.09 17.17
CA SER A 324 -4.61 71.74 17.52
C SER A 324 -4.08 70.79 16.44
N THR A 325 -3.10 71.30 15.69
CA THR A 325 -2.37 70.53 14.69
C THR A 325 -1.37 69.66 15.45
N ILE A 326 -1.73 68.42 15.78
CA ILE A 326 -0.75 67.41 16.15
C ILE A 326 -0.36 66.69 14.85
N LEU A 327 0.90 66.83 14.46
CA LEU A 327 1.49 66.14 13.31
C LEU A 327 1.32 64.63 13.47
N ASN A 328 0.30 64.06 12.83
CA ASN A 328 0.24 62.64 12.52
C ASN A 328 1.15 62.36 11.32
N THR A 329 2.45 62.42 11.54
CA THR A 329 3.41 61.71 10.68
C THR A 329 3.77 60.41 11.39
N PRO A 330 3.48 59.23 10.80
CA PRO A 330 3.96 57.97 11.35
C PRO A 330 5.49 58.05 11.45
N VAL A 331 6.06 57.66 12.59
CA VAL A 331 7.51 57.45 12.69
C VAL A 331 7.83 56.26 11.80
N ASN A 332 8.29 56.55 10.59
CA ASN A 332 8.74 55.54 9.65
C ASN A 332 10.16 55.13 10.08
N LEU A 333 10.28 53.98 10.73
CA LEU A 333 11.58 53.39 11.13
C LEU A 333 12.30 52.73 9.94
N THR A 334 12.21 53.35 8.76
CA THR A 334 13.06 52.99 7.63
C THR A 334 14.40 53.69 7.79
N PRO A 335 15.54 52.97 7.85
CA PRO A 335 16.84 53.62 7.87
C PRO A 335 17.07 54.27 6.50
N SER A 336 16.83 55.58 6.42
CA SER A 336 17.71 56.43 5.62
C SER A 336 18.80 56.90 6.56
N ASN A 337 20.07 56.85 6.14
CA ASN A 337 21.29 57.16 6.90
C ASN A 337 21.38 58.63 7.43
N ALA A 338 20.31 59.15 8.04
CA ALA A 338 20.16 60.54 8.45
C ALA A 338 19.26 60.73 9.70
N ASP A 339 18.68 59.67 10.30
CA ASP A 339 17.85 59.81 11.51
C ASP A 339 18.70 59.64 12.79
N THR A 340 19.12 60.76 13.38
CA THR A 340 19.97 60.83 14.60
C THR A 340 19.17 60.92 15.90
N ARG A 341 17.86 60.65 15.87
CA ARG A 341 17.00 60.76 17.05
C ARG A 341 17.26 59.63 18.06
N THR A 342 17.42 60.01 19.33
CA THR A 342 17.45 59.09 20.47
C THR A 342 16.05 58.84 21.00
N PHE A 343 15.75 57.58 21.33
CA PHE A 343 14.48 57.17 21.91
C PHE A 343 14.71 56.47 23.24
N LYS A 344 13.94 56.84 24.27
CA LYS A 344 13.96 56.17 25.56
C LYS A 344 13.18 54.86 25.50
N VAL A 345 13.77 53.78 26.00
CA VAL A 345 13.14 52.46 26.09
C VAL A 345 13.14 51.97 27.53
N ALA A 346 12.24 51.03 27.85
CA ALA A 346 12.13 50.44 29.16
C ALA A 346 12.16 48.90 29.12
N ALA A 347 12.78 48.26 30.11
CA ALA A 347 12.72 46.81 30.34
C ALA A 347 12.15 46.54 31.74
N VAL A 348 11.12 45.69 31.81
CA VAL A 348 10.36 45.43 33.03
C VAL A 348 10.87 44.15 33.70
N GLN A 349 11.27 44.28 34.96
CA GLN A 349 11.51 43.18 35.89
C GLN A 349 10.37 43.14 36.90
N ALA A 350 9.42 42.21 36.79
CA ALA A 350 8.32 42.16 37.74
C ALA A 350 7.68 40.77 37.83
N GLU A 351 6.93 40.54 38.91
CA GLU A 351 6.07 39.38 39.15
C GLU A 351 4.59 39.68 38.81
N PRO A 352 3.86 38.76 38.16
CA PRO A 352 2.42 38.89 37.92
C PRO A 352 1.59 38.64 39.17
N ALA A 353 0.30 38.98 39.14
CA ALA A 353 -0.63 38.55 40.18
C ALA A 353 -1.01 37.08 39.91
N TRP A 354 -0.29 36.14 40.52
CA TRP A 354 -0.50 34.71 40.30
C TRP A 354 -1.96 34.28 40.54
N LEU A 355 -2.52 33.59 39.54
CA LEU A 355 -3.90 33.10 39.54
C LEU A 355 -4.98 34.20 39.66
N ASP A 356 -4.60 35.47 39.46
CA ASP A 356 -5.50 36.62 39.43
C ASP A 356 -5.31 37.41 38.12
N LEU A 357 -6.24 37.18 37.19
CA LEU A 357 -6.23 37.79 35.88
C LEU A 357 -6.42 39.31 35.95
N GLU A 358 -7.41 39.78 36.70
CA GLU A 358 -7.71 41.21 36.83
C GLU A 358 -6.58 41.94 37.56
N GLY A 359 -6.01 41.33 38.61
CA GLY A 359 -4.84 41.86 39.30
C GLY A 359 -3.63 42.01 38.37
N SER A 360 -3.38 41.01 37.51
CA SER A 360 -2.26 41.04 36.55
C SER A 360 -2.46 42.07 35.44
N VAL A 361 -3.70 42.19 34.92
CA VAL A 361 -4.08 43.19 33.91
C VAL A 361 -3.91 44.61 34.46
N ASN A 362 -4.45 44.88 35.66
CA ASN A 362 -4.34 46.19 36.28
C ASN A 362 -2.88 46.56 36.62
N LYS A 363 -2.08 45.59 37.09
CA LYS A 363 -0.65 45.80 37.36
C LYS A 363 0.11 46.13 36.08
N THR A 364 -0.21 45.48 34.97
CA THR A 364 0.43 45.76 33.68
C THR A 364 0.09 47.16 33.16
N ILE A 365 -1.18 47.54 33.20
CA ILE A 365 -1.63 48.89 32.85
C ILE A 365 -0.88 49.95 33.67
N LYS A 366 -0.71 49.71 34.98
CA LYS A 366 0.04 50.61 35.86
C LYS A 366 1.50 50.76 35.40
N ILE A 367 2.20 49.66 35.12
CA ILE A 367 3.60 49.67 34.66
C ILE A 367 3.74 50.38 33.31
N ILE A 368 2.80 50.17 32.38
CA ILE A 368 2.80 50.85 31.07
C ILE A 368 2.68 52.36 31.25
N ASN A 369 1.73 52.81 32.07
CA ASN A 369 1.53 54.24 32.35
C ASN A 369 2.76 54.86 33.03
N GLU A 370 3.38 54.14 33.97
CA GLU A 370 4.59 54.60 34.67
C GLU A 370 5.79 54.75 33.73
N ALA A 371 6.02 53.76 32.85
CA ALA A 371 7.09 53.83 31.86
C ALA A 371 6.84 54.91 30.81
N ALA A 372 5.59 55.07 30.36
CA ALA A 372 5.20 56.12 29.43
C ALA A 372 5.36 57.53 30.04
N ALA A 373 5.00 57.72 31.31
CA ALA A 373 5.19 58.98 32.04
C ALA A 373 6.67 59.35 32.18
N ASN A 374 7.56 58.35 32.28
CA ASN A 374 9.01 58.54 32.29
C ASN A 374 9.63 58.73 30.89
N GLY A 375 8.79 58.84 29.85
CA GLY A 375 9.19 59.14 28.49
C GLY A 375 9.57 57.93 27.63
N ALA A 376 9.40 56.71 28.14
CA ALA A 376 9.68 55.50 27.36
C ALA A 376 8.69 55.37 26.20
N LYS A 377 9.22 55.08 25.01
CA LYS A 377 8.45 54.89 23.77
C LYS A 377 8.29 53.42 23.40
N ILE A 378 9.09 52.53 24.00
CA ILE A 378 9.05 51.06 23.82
C ILE A 378 9.26 50.43 25.20
N ILE A 379 8.46 49.42 25.53
CA ILE A 379 8.51 48.74 26.83
C ILE A 379 8.58 47.23 26.61
N GLY A 380 9.64 46.59 27.11
CA GLY A 380 9.80 45.13 27.09
C GLY A 380 9.28 44.50 28.38
N PHE A 381 8.39 43.53 28.25
CA PHE A 381 7.83 42.77 29.38
C PHE A 381 8.31 41.32 29.38
N PRO A 382 8.29 40.65 30.55
CA PRO A 382 8.55 39.21 30.61
C PRO A 382 7.56 38.40 29.77
N GLU A 383 8.06 37.33 29.16
CA GLU A 383 7.32 36.45 28.23
C GLU A 383 6.02 35.85 28.83
N VAL A 384 5.87 35.86 30.17
CA VAL A 384 4.74 35.27 30.90
C VAL A 384 4.07 36.25 31.89
N PHE A 385 4.28 37.57 31.71
CA PHE A 385 3.88 38.59 32.70
C PHE A 385 2.38 38.89 32.75
N ILE A 386 1.73 39.16 31.62
CA ILE A 386 0.28 38.97 31.53
C ILE A 386 0.15 37.51 31.10
N PRO A 387 -0.66 36.68 31.77
CA PRO A 387 -0.78 35.29 31.39
C PRO A 387 -1.33 35.19 29.97
N ASP A 388 -0.45 35.11 28.98
CA ASP A 388 -0.72 34.45 27.71
C ASP A 388 -0.66 32.92 27.96
N TYR A 389 -1.47 32.53 28.94
CA TYR A 389 -1.37 31.26 29.64
C TYR A 389 -2.45 30.29 29.14
N PRO A 390 -2.07 29.14 28.54
CA PRO A 390 -0.71 28.86 28.07
C PRO A 390 -0.58 28.34 26.64
N TRP A 391 0.48 28.82 25.98
CA TRP A 391 1.25 28.04 25.00
C TRP A 391 2.12 26.98 25.71
N THR A 392 2.12 25.83 25.07
CA THR A 392 2.79 24.52 25.15
C THR A 392 3.50 23.95 26.39
N PRO A 393 4.52 24.52 27.08
CA PRO A 393 5.20 23.78 28.16
C PRO A 393 4.31 23.49 29.37
N TRP A 394 3.34 24.37 29.64
CA TRP A 394 2.44 24.29 30.80
C TRP A 394 1.17 23.46 30.56
N ARG A 395 0.93 23.03 29.31
CA ARG A 395 -0.39 22.62 28.81
C ARG A 395 -0.89 21.26 29.31
N ARG A 396 -0.01 20.41 29.86
CA ARG A 396 -0.37 19.03 30.19
C ARG A 396 -0.87 18.85 31.62
N THR A 397 -0.38 19.64 32.58
CA THR A 397 -0.58 19.37 34.02
C THR A 397 -1.66 20.24 34.68
N LEU A 398 -1.76 21.54 34.36
CA LEU A 398 -2.68 22.49 35.03
C LEU A 398 -4.06 22.63 34.35
N ARG A 399 -4.27 21.90 33.25
CA ARG A 399 -5.44 22.07 32.36
C ARG A 399 -6.77 21.62 32.98
N SER A 400 -6.74 20.63 33.87
CA SER A 400 -7.90 20.12 34.59
C SER A 400 -8.34 21.07 35.70
N LEU A 401 -7.37 21.66 36.42
CA LEU A 401 -7.62 22.52 37.58
C LEU A 401 -8.23 23.87 37.19
N LEU A 402 -7.72 24.50 36.12
CA LEU A 402 -8.22 25.79 35.62
C LEU A 402 -9.64 25.70 35.02
N ARG A 403 -10.01 24.55 34.43
CA ARG A 403 -11.40 24.31 33.98
C ARG A 403 -12.38 24.15 35.13
N ALA A 404 -11.95 23.56 36.24
CA ALA A 404 -12.78 23.37 37.42
C ALA A 404 -13.09 24.71 38.14
N GLN A 405 -12.20 25.71 38.05
CA GLN A 405 -12.39 27.04 38.61
C GLN A 405 -13.03 28.05 37.64
N GLY A 406 -13.47 27.63 36.45
CA GLY A 406 -14.18 28.48 35.50
C GLY A 406 -13.30 29.51 34.75
N VAL A 407 -11.98 29.37 34.79
CA VAL A 407 -11.04 30.31 34.16
C VAL A 407 -10.83 29.94 32.68
N PRO A 408 -11.07 30.86 31.72
CA PRO A 408 -10.94 30.57 30.30
C PRO A 408 -9.48 30.27 29.91
N SER A 409 -9.29 29.26 29.06
CA SER A 409 -7.94 28.72 28.77
C SER A 409 -7.08 29.54 27.78
N LYS A 410 -7.54 30.71 27.33
CA LYS A 410 -6.84 31.67 26.45
C LYS A 410 -7.51 33.06 26.54
N LEU A 411 -6.73 34.15 26.69
CA LEU A 411 -7.21 35.51 26.42
C LEU A 411 -6.88 35.89 24.97
N ALA A 412 -7.89 35.94 24.11
CA ALA A 412 -7.73 36.48 22.76
C ALA A 412 -7.74 38.03 22.80
N LEU A 413 -7.18 38.69 21.79
CA LEU A 413 -7.20 40.16 21.63
C LEU A 413 -8.59 40.81 21.76
N HIS A 414 -9.67 40.06 21.56
CA HIS A 414 -11.06 40.53 21.68
C HIS A 414 -11.64 40.43 23.10
N TYR A 415 -10.89 39.92 24.07
CA TYR A 415 -11.31 39.94 25.48
C TYR A 415 -11.18 41.37 26.02
N SER A 416 -12.17 41.78 26.81
CA SER A 416 -12.26 43.12 27.42
C SER A 416 -10.99 43.54 28.17
N GLU A 417 -10.29 42.58 28.74
CA GLU A 417 -9.09 42.73 29.56
C GLU A 417 -7.87 43.09 28.71
N MET A 418 -7.70 42.44 27.54
CA MET A 418 -6.63 42.79 26.58
C MET A 418 -6.93 44.12 25.88
N GLN A 419 -8.20 44.39 25.60
CA GLN A 419 -8.64 45.69 25.06
C GLN A 419 -8.30 46.83 26.05
N ARG A 420 -8.54 46.63 27.35
CA ARG A 420 -8.17 47.59 28.41
C ARG A 420 -6.67 47.87 28.48
N ILE A 421 -5.82 46.88 28.25
CA ILE A 421 -4.37 47.10 28.17
C ILE A 421 -4.01 47.87 26.91
N HIS A 422 -4.60 47.54 25.77
CA HIS A 422 -4.32 48.24 24.51
C HIS A 422 -4.77 49.72 24.55
N ASP A 423 -5.85 50.02 25.27
CA ASP A 423 -6.42 51.38 25.36
C ASP A 423 -5.60 52.31 26.29
N THR A 424 -4.58 51.84 27.00
CA THR A 424 -3.80 52.66 27.97
C THR A 424 -2.68 53.51 27.35
N GLY A 425 -2.87 53.95 26.12
CA GLY A 425 -2.04 54.96 25.46
C GLY A 425 -0.96 54.42 24.51
N GLU A 426 -0.26 55.33 23.83
CA GLU A 426 0.60 55.02 22.67
C GLU A 426 1.77 54.06 22.98
N ALA A 427 2.25 54.03 24.22
CA ALA A 427 3.31 53.12 24.67
C ALA A 427 2.84 51.66 24.77
N SER A 428 1.53 51.41 25.00
CA SER A 428 0.95 50.06 25.03
C SER A 428 0.97 49.41 23.65
N ASN A 429 0.73 50.20 22.59
CA ASN A 429 0.78 49.75 21.19
C ASN A 429 2.19 49.35 20.73
N ARG A 430 3.21 49.62 21.54
CA ARG A 430 4.63 49.38 21.26
C ARG A 430 5.27 48.47 22.32
N MET A 431 4.46 47.58 22.90
CA MET A 431 4.90 46.51 23.78
C MET A 431 5.48 45.36 22.94
N THR A 432 6.69 44.92 23.27
CA THR A 432 7.34 43.78 22.60
C THR A 432 7.50 42.65 23.60
N GLN A 433 7.15 41.42 23.20
CA GLN A 433 7.53 40.21 23.94
C GLN A 433 9.07 40.06 23.92
N VAL A 434 9.63 39.25 24.82
CA VAL A 434 11.07 38.93 24.76
C VAL A 434 11.36 38.24 23.44
N ILE A 435 12.05 38.93 22.53
CA ILE A 435 12.54 38.33 21.29
C ILE A 435 14.05 38.48 21.27
N ALA A 436 14.76 37.38 21.49
CA ALA A 436 16.17 37.29 21.11
C ALA A 436 16.21 37.12 19.58
N MET A 437 16.32 38.23 18.85
CA MET A 437 16.51 38.19 17.40
C MET A 437 17.99 38.17 17.09
N GLU A 438 18.52 37.04 16.58
CA GLU A 438 19.80 37.07 15.87
C GLU A 438 19.73 38.12 14.76
N GLY A 439 20.59 39.15 14.85
CA GLY A 439 20.71 40.20 13.83
C GLY A 439 20.04 41.56 14.12
N SER A 440 19.58 41.83 15.35
CA SER A 440 19.13 43.18 15.76
C SER A 440 20.19 43.88 16.64
N ALA A 441 20.53 45.13 16.34
CA ALA A 441 21.66 45.86 16.94
C ALA A 441 21.46 46.31 18.42
N PHE A 442 20.32 46.03 19.05
CA PHE A 442 20.03 46.30 20.47
C PHE A 442 19.12 45.21 21.06
N GLY A 443 19.29 44.90 22.36
CA GLY A 443 18.46 43.93 23.08
C GLY A 443 17.75 44.57 24.27
N ILE A 444 16.41 44.41 24.34
CA ILE A 444 15.59 44.80 25.51
C ILE A 444 15.00 43.50 26.09
N VAL A 445 15.43 43.13 27.29
CA VAL A 445 15.02 41.87 27.92
C VAL A 445 14.34 42.19 29.24
N GLY A 446 13.03 41.94 29.30
CA GLY A 446 12.26 41.92 30.55
C GLY A 446 12.20 40.50 31.11
N CYS A 447 12.44 40.35 32.41
CA CYS A 447 12.52 39.05 33.09
C CYS A 447 11.55 39.00 34.26
N GLN A 448 10.87 37.87 34.41
CA GLN A 448 9.91 37.67 35.49
C GLN A 448 10.65 37.41 36.81
N VAL A 449 10.11 37.93 37.90
CA VAL A 449 10.55 37.62 39.26
C VAL A 449 9.53 36.73 39.95
N VAL A 450 9.97 35.87 40.86
CA VAL A 450 9.10 35.11 41.75
C VAL A 450 9.37 35.51 43.19
N SER A 451 8.38 36.06 43.90
CA SER A 451 8.48 36.36 45.32
C SER A 451 8.30 35.09 46.17
N LYS A 452 8.64 35.18 47.46
CA LYS A 452 8.37 34.08 48.41
C LYS A 452 6.88 33.74 48.47
N GLU A 453 6.01 34.75 48.42
CA GLU A 453 4.56 34.57 48.44
C GLU A 453 4.03 33.93 47.14
N GLY A 454 4.55 34.33 45.98
CA GLY A 454 4.21 33.72 44.69
C GLY A 454 4.63 32.26 44.59
N ALA A 455 5.82 31.92 45.11
CA ALA A 455 6.29 30.54 45.20
C ALA A 455 5.43 29.67 46.15
N GLU A 456 4.87 30.24 47.23
CA GLU A 456 3.95 29.53 48.13
C GLU A 456 2.56 29.33 47.51
N LYS A 457 2.00 30.34 46.83
CA LYS A 457 0.71 30.24 46.12
C LYS A 457 0.72 29.13 45.05
N MET A 458 1.86 28.92 44.39
CA MET A 458 2.03 27.87 43.38
C MET A 458 2.19 26.46 43.99
N LYS A 459 2.47 26.30 45.30
CA LYS A 459 2.58 25.00 45.99
C LYS A 459 1.22 24.42 46.44
N VAL A 460 0.21 25.26 46.71
CA VAL A 460 -1.08 24.84 47.29
C VAL A 460 -2.09 24.35 46.23
N ALA A 461 -1.91 24.70 44.96
CA ALA A 461 -2.92 24.51 43.91
C ALA A 461 -3.04 23.09 43.31
N ILE A 462 -2.46 22.02 43.89
CA ILE A 462 -2.42 20.68 43.23
C ILE A 462 -3.20 19.57 43.97
N CYS A 463 -3.73 19.76 45.17
CA CYS A 463 -4.45 18.68 45.88
C CYS A 463 -5.75 19.15 46.57
N SER A 464 -6.94 18.80 46.07
CA SER A 464 -8.17 18.87 46.88
C SER A 464 -9.38 18.01 46.47
N TRP A 465 -9.29 17.00 45.58
CA TRP A 465 -10.44 16.10 45.33
C TRP A 465 -10.05 14.62 45.21
N SER A 466 -10.94 13.75 45.68
CA SER A 466 -10.67 12.46 46.33
C SER A 466 -10.52 11.24 45.40
N ASP A 467 -9.87 11.36 44.25
CA ASP A 467 -9.44 10.20 43.45
C ASP A 467 -8.16 10.55 42.65
N CYS A 468 -7.01 10.50 43.34
CA CYS A 468 -5.70 10.66 42.73
C CYS A 468 -4.92 9.34 42.79
N ALA A 469 -4.83 8.65 41.65
CA ALA A 469 -3.71 7.76 41.37
C ALA A 469 -2.56 8.61 40.79
N ILE A 470 -1.57 8.90 41.64
CA ILE A 470 -0.19 9.31 41.37
C ILE A 470 0.01 10.14 40.08
N ILE A 471 0.01 11.46 40.25
CA ILE A 471 0.82 12.35 39.39
C ILE A 471 2.10 12.65 40.18
N ASP A 472 3.21 12.37 39.52
CA ASP A 472 4.57 12.23 40.01
C ASP A 472 5.11 13.40 40.85
N GLN A 473 5.77 13.08 41.97
CA GLN A 473 6.70 13.99 42.63
C GLN A 473 7.88 14.37 41.70
N GLU A 474 8.15 13.58 40.66
CA GLU A 474 9.15 13.91 39.63
C GLU A 474 8.77 15.16 38.80
N LEU A 475 7.48 15.48 38.62
CA LEU A 475 7.09 16.60 37.76
C LEU A 475 7.42 17.98 38.39
N ILE A 476 7.40 18.07 39.72
CA ILE A 476 7.84 19.24 40.49
C ILE A 476 9.38 19.26 40.62
N SER A 477 10.02 18.09 40.51
CA SER A 477 11.47 17.97 40.53
C SER A 477 12.14 18.57 39.28
N GLY A 478 11.45 18.53 38.14
CA GLY A 478 11.93 19.05 36.84
C GLY A 478 11.91 20.57 36.66
N PHE A 479 11.33 21.34 37.60
CA PHE A 479 11.25 22.80 37.50
C PHE A 479 11.76 23.50 38.78
N PRO A 480 13.10 23.60 38.97
CA PRO A 480 13.73 24.13 40.18
C PRO A 480 13.30 25.55 40.57
N TRP A 481 12.86 26.37 39.61
CA TRP A 481 12.52 27.78 39.79
C TRP A 481 11.20 28.05 40.53
N PHE A 482 10.33 27.07 40.72
CA PHE A 482 9.15 27.24 41.62
C PHE A 482 9.46 26.95 43.09
N LYS A 483 10.68 26.49 43.40
CA LYS A 483 11.06 26.10 44.77
C LYS A 483 11.69 27.25 45.55
N PHE A 484 12.22 28.27 44.87
CA PHE A 484 12.99 29.37 45.47
C PHE A 484 12.51 30.72 44.94
N ALA A 485 12.50 31.75 45.79
CA ALA A 485 12.25 33.13 45.37
C ALA A 485 13.47 33.68 44.61
N GLY A 486 13.25 34.45 43.54
CA GLY A 486 14.30 35.01 42.69
C GLY A 486 13.96 35.02 41.19
N GLY A 487 14.98 35.12 40.32
CA GLY A 487 14.86 34.93 38.87
C GLY A 487 14.94 36.19 37.98
N GLY A 488 14.93 37.39 38.58
CA GLY A 488 15.01 38.64 37.82
C GLY A 488 16.39 38.90 37.21
N PHE A 489 16.46 39.05 35.88
CA PHE A 489 17.65 39.49 35.15
C PHE A 489 17.27 40.37 33.95
N SER A 490 16.49 41.42 34.17
CA SER A 490 16.12 42.33 33.09
C SER A 490 17.32 43.19 32.71
N THR A 491 17.49 43.49 31.42
CA THR A 491 18.62 44.30 30.95
C THR A 491 18.31 44.99 29.62
N ILE A 492 19.02 46.08 29.37
CA ILE A 492 19.06 46.77 28.08
C ILE A 492 20.54 46.84 27.66
N SER A 493 20.89 46.26 26.51
CA SER A 493 22.28 46.14 26.06
C SER A 493 22.51 46.70 24.66
N PHE A 494 23.74 47.16 24.44
CA PHE A 494 24.26 47.72 23.20
C PHE A 494 25.56 47.01 22.84
N THR A 495 25.70 46.50 21.62
CA THR A 495 26.89 45.73 21.21
C THR A 495 27.71 46.44 20.13
N PRO A 496 28.60 47.38 20.51
CA PRO A 496 29.81 47.59 19.72
C PRO A 496 31.12 47.54 20.54
N HIS A 497 31.07 47.30 21.86
CA HIS A 497 32.29 47.06 22.65
C HIS A 497 32.36 45.60 23.11
N TYR A 498 33.52 44.98 22.88
CA TYR A 498 33.82 43.55 23.11
C TYR A 498 33.79 43.11 24.60
N ASP A 499 33.30 43.95 25.53
CA ASP A 499 33.35 43.72 26.98
C ASP A 499 32.01 43.33 27.62
N GLY A 500 30.90 43.36 26.87
CA GLY A 500 29.57 43.04 27.40
C GLY A 500 29.02 44.08 28.38
N SER A 501 29.48 45.33 28.30
CA SER A 501 28.96 46.45 29.08
C SER A 501 27.47 46.69 28.82
N GLN A 502 26.69 46.83 29.89
CA GLN A 502 25.24 47.07 29.82
C GLN A 502 24.95 48.57 29.84
N LEU A 503 23.91 49.01 29.12
CA LEU A 503 23.50 50.42 29.12
C LEU A 503 22.88 50.84 30.46
N VAL A 504 22.45 49.87 31.26
CA VAL A 504 21.84 50.08 32.58
C VAL A 504 22.42 49.05 33.54
N GLU A 505 22.76 49.50 34.75
CA GLU A 505 23.25 48.63 35.82
C GLU A 505 22.13 47.66 36.26
N ARG A 506 22.51 46.42 36.60
CA ARG A 506 21.55 45.38 36.93
C ARG A 506 20.89 45.65 38.28
N VAL A 507 19.61 45.36 38.35
CA VAL A 507 18.86 45.31 39.60
C VAL A 507 19.00 43.92 40.21
N ASP A 508 19.08 43.84 41.54
CA ASP A 508 19.20 42.58 42.27
C ASP A 508 18.13 41.55 41.87
N ALA A 509 18.57 40.30 41.73
CA ALA A 509 17.71 39.19 41.39
C ALA A 509 16.69 38.95 42.50
N GLY A 510 15.42 39.31 42.26
CA GLY A 510 14.36 39.20 43.26
C GLY A 510 13.57 40.48 43.53
N LEU A 511 14.05 41.64 43.04
CA LEU A 511 13.33 42.92 43.14
C LEU A 511 12.58 43.25 41.86
N GLU A 512 11.40 43.88 42.00
CA GLU A 512 10.69 44.45 40.86
C GLU A 512 11.25 45.83 40.52
N ALA A 513 11.52 46.08 39.24
CA ALA A 513 12.03 47.35 38.74
C ALA A 513 11.69 47.56 37.27
N ILE A 514 11.71 48.83 36.83
CA ILE A 514 11.68 49.21 35.42
C ILE A 514 13.01 49.88 35.09
N LEU A 515 13.76 49.29 34.17
CA LEU A 515 15.05 49.79 33.71
C LEU A 515 14.82 50.70 32.52
N TYR A 516 15.52 51.83 32.41
CA TYR A 516 15.38 52.77 31.30
C TYR A 516 16.74 53.04 30.63
N ALA A 517 16.76 53.14 29.31
CA ALA A 517 17.93 53.55 28.55
C ALA A 517 17.53 54.38 27.32
N ASP A 518 18.42 55.29 26.88
CA ASP A 518 18.25 56.03 25.63
C ASP A 518 19.02 55.32 24.51
N ILE A 519 18.33 54.96 23.43
CA ILE A 519 18.89 54.25 22.27
C ILE A 519 18.93 55.19 21.07
N SER A 520 20.07 55.23 20.37
CA SER A 520 20.27 56.00 19.14
C SER A 520 20.26 55.10 17.91
N LEU A 521 19.47 55.47 16.90
CA LEU A 521 19.30 54.66 15.68
C LEU A 521 20.44 54.84 14.66
N ASP A 522 21.21 55.92 14.75
CA ASP A 522 22.35 56.24 13.87
C ASP A 522 23.56 55.32 14.07
N LYS A 523 23.64 54.63 15.22
CA LYS A 523 24.73 53.68 15.52
C LYS A 523 24.45 52.25 15.07
N ILE A 524 23.32 51.99 14.43
CA ILE A 524 22.95 50.64 13.95
C ILE A 524 23.95 50.12 12.90
N ASP A 525 24.45 50.99 12.03
CA ASP A 525 25.34 50.60 10.94
C ASP A 525 26.77 50.25 11.43
N GLU A 526 27.30 50.98 12.42
CA GLU A 526 28.58 50.64 13.07
C GLU A 526 28.51 49.25 13.74
N VAL A 527 27.39 48.95 14.42
CA VAL A 527 27.17 47.67 15.09
C VAL A 527 27.05 46.52 14.09
N LYS A 528 26.38 46.76 12.95
CA LYS A 528 26.19 45.78 11.88
C LYS A 528 27.51 45.42 11.19
N LEU A 529 28.38 46.41 10.96
CA LEU A 529 29.70 46.20 10.36
C LEU A 529 30.63 45.33 11.21
N VAL A 530 30.51 45.42 12.56
CA VAL A 530 31.30 44.60 13.49
C VAL A 530 30.74 43.16 13.59
N ALA A 531 29.43 42.99 13.53
CA ALA A 531 28.77 41.68 13.62
C ALA A 531 28.91 40.82 12.34
N ASP A 532 28.89 41.45 11.15
CA ASP A 532 28.99 40.73 9.86
C ASP A 532 30.39 40.09 9.65
N ASN A 533 31.45 40.65 10.24
CA ASN A 533 32.80 40.08 10.19
C ASN A 533 32.99 38.78 11.01
N GLN A 534 31.98 38.38 11.80
CA GLN A 534 32.00 37.18 12.66
C GLN A 534 31.21 36.00 12.06
N GLY A 535 30.73 36.10 10.82
CA GLY A 535 30.19 34.95 10.07
C GLY A 535 28.69 34.69 10.21
N ASN A 536 27.91 35.63 10.75
CA ASN A 536 26.45 35.52 10.78
C ASN A 536 25.82 36.27 9.59
N TYR A 537 25.12 35.55 8.70
CA TYR A 537 24.48 36.09 7.51
C TYR A 537 23.19 36.86 7.87
N ALA A 538 23.19 38.19 7.79
CA ALA A 538 21.97 38.98 7.90
C ALA A 538 21.25 39.10 6.54
N ARG A 539 19.97 38.69 6.45
CA ARG A 539 19.14 38.98 5.27
C ARG A 539 18.57 40.40 5.35
N HIS A 540 18.55 41.09 4.21
CA HIS A 540 18.10 42.49 4.10
C HIS A 540 16.60 42.71 4.36
N ASP A 541 15.78 41.65 4.35
CA ASP A 541 14.32 41.72 4.53
C ASP A 541 13.86 41.86 6.00
N LEU A 542 14.76 41.64 6.97
CA LEU A 542 14.47 41.76 8.41
C LEU A 542 14.57 43.20 8.96
N PHE A 543 15.11 44.15 8.20
CA PHE A 543 15.21 45.57 8.63
C PHE A 543 13.93 46.38 8.39
N HIS A 544 12.86 45.73 7.92
CA HIS A 544 11.56 46.35 7.73
C HIS A 544 10.61 45.95 8.86
N LEU A 545 10.58 46.74 9.92
CA LEU A 545 9.53 46.66 10.93
C LEU A 545 8.26 47.33 10.36
N VAL A 546 7.57 46.63 9.46
CA VAL A 546 6.27 47.10 8.94
C VAL A 546 5.21 46.81 9.99
N MET A 547 4.92 47.80 10.83
CA MET A 547 3.74 47.82 11.69
C MET A 547 2.48 47.89 10.82
N HIS A 548 1.94 46.73 10.45
CA HIS A 548 0.66 46.65 9.75
C HIS A 548 -0.47 46.99 10.72
N ASN A 549 -1.16 48.12 10.50
CA ASN A 549 -2.37 48.52 11.22
C ASN A 549 -3.61 47.67 10.88
N LYS A 550 -3.42 46.46 10.35
CA LYS A 550 -4.50 45.53 9.98
C LYS A 550 -4.35 44.24 10.77
N TYR A 551 -5.33 43.97 11.62
CA TYR A 551 -5.50 42.72 12.34
C TYR A 551 -5.48 41.53 11.37
N ILE A 552 -4.47 40.67 11.48
CA ILE A 552 -4.41 39.37 10.81
C ILE A 552 -4.78 38.33 11.87
N PRO A 553 -5.92 37.61 11.76
CA PRO A 553 -6.24 36.58 12.73
C PRO A 553 -5.22 35.42 12.64
N PRO A 554 -4.89 34.77 13.77
CA PRO A 554 -3.95 33.66 13.76
C PRO A 554 -4.51 32.49 12.94
N ILE A 555 -3.65 31.90 12.11
CA ILE A 555 -3.95 30.67 11.37
C ILE A 555 -4.14 29.56 12.40
N MET A 556 -5.38 29.13 12.60
CA MET A 556 -5.72 27.97 13.41
C MET A 556 -5.43 26.70 12.62
N PHE A 557 -4.29 26.06 12.88
CA PHE A 557 -4.10 24.66 12.50
C PHE A 557 -5.06 23.81 13.34
N THR A 558 -6.01 23.15 12.68
CA THR A 558 -6.82 22.11 13.33
C THR A 558 -6.04 20.80 13.28
N ASP A 559 -5.74 20.23 14.45
CA ASP A 559 -5.00 18.96 14.61
C ASP A 559 -5.79 17.72 14.13
N ASN A 560 -6.79 17.87 13.24
CA ASN A 560 -7.59 16.75 12.71
C ASN A 560 -7.26 16.39 11.25
N VAL A 561 -6.25 16.98 10.62
CA VAL A 561 -5.90 16.70 9.21
C VAL A 561 -5.15 15.36 9.01
N GLN A 562 -4.55 14.80 10.06
CA GLN A 562 -3.74 13.58 9.90
C GLN A 562 -4.56 12.27 9.74
N LEU A 563 -5.79 12.18 10.27
CA LEU A 563 -6.59 10.95 10.19
C LEU A 563 -7.42 10.82 8.90
N VAL A 564 -7.64 11.93 8.17
CA VAL A 564 -8.58 11.98 7.04
C VAL A 564 -7.86 11.87 5.69
N SER A 565 -6.60 12.33 5.58
CA SER A 565 -5.79 12.18 4.36
C SER A 565 -5.45 10.72 4.04
N SER A 566 -5.24 9.87 5.06
CA SER A 566 -4.93 8.45 4.90
C SER A 566 -6.06 7.65 4.23
N GLN A 567 -7.32 7.97 4.51
CA GLN A 567 -8.48 7.25 3.95
C GLN A 567 -8.65 7.48 2.43
N TYR A 568 -8.24 8.63 1.91
CA TYR A 568 -8.32 8.93 0.47
C TYR A 568 -7.20 8.27 -0.33
N TYR A 569 -5.98 8.26 0.21
CA TYR A 569 -4.88 7.49 -0.40
C TYR A 569 -5.22 6.00 -0.43
N LEU A 570 -5.86 5.47 0.63
CA LEU A 570 -6.33 4.08 0.67
C LEU A 570 -7.43 3.80 -0.35
N SER A 571 -8.38 4.74 -0.53
CA SER A 571 -9.47 4.58 -1.51
C SER A 571 -8.98 4.68 -2.96
N ALA A 572 -8.10 5.66 -3.25
CA ALA A 572 -7.48 5.81 -4.57
C ALA A 572 -6.54 4.65 -4.90
N ALA A 573 -5.72 4.21 -3.93
CA ALA A 573 -4.90 3.01 -4.06
C ALA A 573 -5.79 1.77 -4.26
N GLY A 574 -6.90 1.66 -3.53
CA GLY A 574 -7.88 0.59 -3.71
C GLY A 574 -8.49 0.56 -5.12
N ALA A 575 -8.88 1.72 -5.65
CA ALA A 575 -9.41 1.83 -7.01
C ALA A 575 -8.36 1.51 -8.09
N LEU A 576 -7.12 1.98 -7.93
CA LEU A 576 -6.00 1.66 -8.82
C LEU A 576 -5.68 0.16 -8.79
N LEU A 577 -5.59 -0.44 -7.60
CA LEU A 577 -5.39 -1.89 -7.43
C LEU A 577 -6.52 -2.69 -8.07
N LEU A 578 -7.78 -2.28 -7.87
CA LEU A 578 -8.92 -2.93 -8.48
C LEU A 578 -8.88 -2.82 -10.02
N SER A 579 -8.53 -1.65 -10.55
CA SER A 579 -8.39 -1.43 -12.00
C SER A 579 -7.26 -2.28 -12.61
N TYR A 580 -6.13 -2.43 -11.90
CA TYR A 580 -5.00 -3.23 -12.34
C TYR A 580 -5.36 -4.70 -12.57
N TYR A 581 -6.25 -5.27 -11.77
CA TYR A 581 -6.70 -6.66 -11.94
C TYR A 581 -7.94 -6.79 -12.83
N LEU A 582 -8.92 -5.88 -12.71
CA LEU A 582 -10.17 -5.96 -13.47
C LEU A 582 -9.99 -5.62 -14.95
N VAL A 583 -9.15 -4.64 -15.29
CA VAL A 583 -9.00 -4.20 -16.70
C VAL A 583 -8.41 -5.33 -17.56
N PRO A 584 -7.27 -5.97 -17.21
CA PRO A 584 -6.76 -7.10 -17.98
C PRO A 584 -7.71 -8.28 -17.99
N TYR A 585 -8.39 -8.56 -16.86
CA TYR A 585 -9.39 -9.62 -16.81
C TYR A 585 -10.52 -9.38 -17.80
N LEU A 586 -11.05 -8.15 -17.88
CA LEU A 586 -12.16 -7.76 -18.76
C LEU A 586 -11.76 -7.63 -20.24
N LEU A 587 -10.55 -7.14 -20.52
CA LEU A 587 -9.99 -7.06 -21.87
C LEU A 587 -9.65 -8.44 -22.44
N ASP A 588 -9.24 -9.38 -21.58
CA ASP A 588 -8.89 -10.77 -21.92
C ASP A 588 -7.99 -10.88 -23.16
N PRO A 589 -6.78 -10.29 -23.14
CA PRO A 589 -5.90 -10.21 -24.31
C PRO A 589 -5.49 -11.58 -24.89
N HIS A 590 -5.61 -12.66 -24.10
CA HIS A 590 -5.29 -14.03 -24.50
C HIS A 590 -6.52 -14.91 -24.78
N ASP A 591 -7.73 -14.35 -24.67
CA ASP A 591 -9.03 -15.08 -24.76
C ASP A 591 -9.13 -16.28 -23.79
N TYR A 592 -8.51 -16.15 -22.61
CA TYR A 592 -8.42 -17.22 -21.61
C TYR A 592 -9.71 -17.40 -20.82
N ARG A 593 -10.56 -16.37 -20.73
CA ARG A 593 -11.82 -16.46 -19.99
C ARG A 593 -12.78 -17.48 -20.63
N ARG A 594 -12.73 -17.63 -21.95
CA ARG A 594 -13.58 -18.57 -22.70
C ARG A 594 -12.93 -19.94 -22.86
N ARG A 595 -11.61 -19.99 -22.98
CA ARG A 595 -10.85 -21.22 -23.31
C ARG A 595 -10.52 -22.08 -22.09
N PHE A 596 -10.22 -21.48 -20.94
CA PHE A 596 -9.70 -22.21 -19.79
C PHE A 596 -10.50 -21.94 -18.52
N SER A 597 -10.88 -23.03 -17.84
CA SER A 597 -11.59 -22.98 -16.56
C SER A 597 -10.61 -22.97 -15.39
N GLY A 598 -11.05 -22.45 -14.24
CA GLY A 598 -10.26 -22.40 -13.01
C GLY A 598 -10.95 -21.61 -11.90
N PRO A 599 -10.34 -21.51 -10.70
CA PRO A 599 -10.87 -20.69 -9.62
C PRO A 599 -11.01 -19.22 -10.04
N LEU A 600 -12.14 -18.59 -9.70
CA LEU A 600 -12.39 -17.19 -10.08
C LEU A 600 -11.34 -16.23 -9.50
N ALA A 601 -10.90 -16.47 -8.26
CA ALA A 601 -9.80 -15.71 -7.65
C ALA A 601 -8.49 -15.83 -8.44
N ALA A 602 -8.18 -17.01 -8.99
CA ALA A 602 -7.00 -17.24 -9.82
C ALA A 602 -7.09 -16.54 -11.18
N SER A 603 -8.30 -16.41 -11.73
CA SER A 603 -8.52 -15.68 -12.98
C SER A 603 -8.32 -14.16 -12.85
N LEU A 604 -8.53 -13.61 -11.66
CA LEU A 604 -8.44 -12.18 -11.37
C LEU A 604 -7.05 -11.75 -10.90
N SER A 605 -6.40 -12.54 -10.04
CA SER A 605 -5.09 -12.19 -9.48
C SER A 605 -4.25 -13.42 -9.12
N ASN A 606 -2.95 -13.20 -8.90
CA ASN A 606 -2.04 -14.24 -8.41
C ASN A 606 -2.19 -14.53 -6.91
N TRP A 607 -3.17 -13.89 -6.24
CA TRP A 607 -3.42 -14.12 -4.82
C TRP A 607 -3.82 -15.55 -4.51
N TRP A 608 -4.63 -16.17 -5.37
CA TRP A 608 -5.01 -17.57 -5.19
C TRP A 608 -3.77 -18.48 -5.22
N LEU A 609 -2.88 -18.26 -6.19
CA LEU A 609 -1.64 -19.04 -6.34
C LEU A 609 -0.72 -18.85 -5.12
N SER A 610 -0.53 -17.60 -4.69
CA SER A 610 0.26 -17.26 -3.52
C SER A 610 -0.30 -17.87 -2.22
N ARG A 611 -1.62 -17.79 -2.02
CA ARG A 611 -2.31 -18.44 -0.89
C ARG A 611 -2.19 -19.95 -0.94
N SER A 612 -2.34 -20.54 -2.13
CA SER A 612 -2.21 -21.99 -2.31
C SER A 612 -0.78 -22.45 -2.00
N ALA A 613 0.25 -21.73 -2.44
CA ALA A 613 1.64 -21.98 -2.08
C ALA A 613 1.94 -21.88 -0.57
N LYS A 614 1.12 -21.15 0.19
CA LYS A 614 1.20 -21.04 1.66
C LYS A 614 0.31 -22.02 2.42
N SER A 615 -0.47 -22.84 1.72
CA SER A 615 -1.41 -23.77 2.34
C SER A 615 -0.78 -25.08 2.83
N GLY A 616 0.47 -25.35 2.44
CA GLY A 616 1.14 -26.63 2.70
C GLY A 616 0.66 -27.78 1.80
N HIS A 617 -0.32 -27.56 0.93
CA HIS A 617 -0.97 -28.62 0.13
C HIS A 617 -1.22 -28.17 -1.32
N HIS A 618 -0.26 -27.43 -1.90
CA HIS A 618 -0.45 -26.80 -3.22
C HIS A 618 -0.61 -27.82 -4.35
N CYS A 619 0.23 -28.85 -4.45
CA CYS A 619 0.12 -29.90 -5.47
C CYS A 619 -1.20 -30.66 -5.40
N GLU A 620 -1.66 -31.00 -4.20
CA GLU A 620 -2.94 -31.68 -3.98
C GLU A 620 -4.11 -30.79 -4.38
N SER A 621 -4.07 -29.52 -3.98
CA SER A 621 -5.05 -28.52 -4.40
C SER A 621 -5.09 -28.38 -5.93
N LEU A 622 -3.93 -28.34 -6.58
CA LEU A 622 -3.81 -28.24 -8.02
C LEU A 622 -4.29 -29.50 -8.74
N HIS A 623 -3.99 -30.67 -8.17
CA HIS A 623 -4.47 -31.95 -8.67
C HIS A 623 -6.00 -32.03 -8.63
N ALA A 624 -6.62 -31.67 -7.51
CA ALA A 624 -8.07 -31.62 -7.37
C ALA A 624 -8.72 -30.64 -8.36
N LEU A 625 -8.03 -29.54 -8.73
CA LEU A 625 -8.50 -28.66 -9.79
C LEU A 625 -8.43 -29.31 -11.18
N HIS A 626 -7.38 -30.08 -11.47
CA HIS A 626 -7.27 -30.83 -12.71
C HIS A 626 -8.30 -31.96 -12.81
N GLU A 627 -8.61 -32.64 -11.71
CA GLU A 627 -9.73 -33.60 -11.65
C GLU A 627 -11.07 -32.93 -11.95
N LYS A 628 -11.27 -31.70 -11.46
CA LYS A 628 -12.53 -30.96 -11.63
C LYS A 628 -12.69 -30.30 -13.00
N TYR A 629 -11.65 -29.64 -13.51
CA TYR A 629 -11.72 -28.78 -14.71
C TYR A 629 -11.04 -29.39 -15.93
N GLY A 630 -10.33 -30.52 -15.77
CA GLY A 630 -9.67 -31.26 -16.84
C GLY A 630 -8.20 -30.88 -17.03
N LYS A 631 -7.68 -31.15 -18.23
CA LYS A 631 -6.25 -31.08 -18.54
C LYS A 631 -5.65 -29.68 -18.42
N PHE A 632 -6.42 -28.64 -18.73
CA PHE A 632 -5.96 -27.26 -18.72
C PHE A 632 -6.70 -26.47 -17.64
N VAL A 633 -5.95 -25.90 -16.70
CA VAL A 633 -6.52 -25.15 -15.57
C VAL A 633 -5.85 -23.79 -15.47
N ARG A 634 -6.66 -22.74 -15.42
CA ARG A 634 -6.18 -21.37 -15.18
C ARG A 634 -5.90 -21.16 -13.69
N ILE A 635 -4.63 -20.96 -13.35
CA ILE A 635 -4.15 -20.79 -11.96
C ILE A 635 -3.57 -19.40 -11.66
N GLY A 636 -3.54 -18.53 -12.67
CA GLY A 636 -3.25 -17.10 -12.53
C GLY A 636 -3.86 -16.32 -13.70
N PRO A 637 -3.79 -14.98 -13.71
CA PRO A 637 -4.34 -14.16 -14.78
C PRO A 637 -3.81 -14.58 -16.16
N ASN A 638 -2.51 -14.85 -16.25
CA ASN A 638 -1.84 -15.29 -17.48
C ASN A 638 -1.19 -16.69 -17.34
N HIS A 639 -1.54 -17.46 -16.29
CA HIS A 639 -0.87 -18.73 -15.98
C HIS A 639 -1.83 -19.92 -16.12
N ILE A 640 -1.51 -20.82 -17.06
CA ILE A 640 -2.22 -22.08 -17.30
C ILE A 640 -1.37 -23.27 -16.85
N SER A 641 -1.93 -24.08 -15.96
CA SER A 641 -1.41 -25.38 -15.57
C SER A 641 -1.90 -26.44 -16.56
N ILE A 642 -1.01 -27.34 -16.99
CA ILE A 642 -1.26 -28.35 -18.03
C ILE A 642 -0.96 -29.74 -17.47
N ALA A 643 -1.99 -30.50 -17.12
CA ALA A 643 -1.89 -31.90 -16.71
C ALA A 643 -2.14 -32.84 -17.90
N ASP A 644 -1.37 -32.66 -18.98
CA ASP A 644 -1.35 -33.59 -20.12
C ASP A 644 0.05 -34.24 -20.20
N PRO A 645 0.16 -35.58 -20.23
CA PRO A 645 1.45 -36.27 -20.37
C PRO A 645 2.22 -35.87 -21.65
N ASN A 646 1.51 -35.51 -22.73
CA ASN A 646 2.13 -34.99 -23.96
C ASN A 646 2.78 -33.61 -23.75
N ALA A 647 2.56 -32.96 -22.62
CA ALA A 647 3.25 -31.72 -22.29
C ALA A 647 4.73 -31.93 -21.90
N LEU A 648 5.06 -33.16 -21.47
CA LEU A 648 6.40 -33.57 -21.07
C LEU A 648 7.21 -34.19 -22.22
N GLU A 649 6.53 -34.73 -23.23
CA GLU A 649 7.12 -35.38 -24.39
C GLU A 649 7.06 -34.48 -25.63
N ALA A 650 8.14 -34.44 -26.41
CA ALA A 650 8.10 -33.79 -27.72
C ALA A 650 7.51 -34.77 -28.73
N SER A 651 6.46 -34.36 -29.45
CA SER A 651 5.87 -35.12 -30.56
C SER A 651 6.20 -34.45 -31.90
N THR A 652 5.88 -35.12 -33.01
CA THR A 652 6.00 -34.56 -34.37
C THR A 652 5.22 -33.26 -34.56
N THR A 653 4.19 -33.00 -33.75
CA THR A 653 3.31 -31.83 -33.86
C THR A 653 3.40 -30.84 -32.70
N ALA A 654 4.09 -31.17 -31.60
CA ALA A 654 4.18 -30.30 -30.41
C ALA A 654 5.52 -30.44 -29.69
N ARG A 655 6.08 -29.31 -29.22
CA ARG A 655 7.32 -29.30 -28.43
C ARG A 655 6.99 -29.50 -26.95
N ALA A 656 7.80 -30.27 -26.22
CA ALA A 656 7.67 -30.39 -24.77
C ALA A 656 7.90 -29.03 -24.08
N VAL A 657 7.12 -28.74 -23.02
CA VAL A 657 7.23 -27.48 -22.23
C VAL A 657 8.61 -27.35 -21.56
N TYR A 658 9.24 -28.48 -21.24
CA TYR A 658 10.59 -28.53 -20.67
C TYR A 658 11.65 -29.05 -21.66
N GLY A 659 11.29 -29.29 -22.92
CA GLY A 659 12.20 -29.83 -23.92
C GLY A 659 13.34 -28.90 -24.34
N HIS A 660 14.35 -29.48 -24.99
CA HIS A 660 15.40 -28.72 -25.66
C HIS A 660 14.83 -27.87 -26.80
N SER A 661 15.38 -26.66 -26.99
CA SER A 661 15.05 -25.77 -28.12
C SER A 661 13.57 -25.41 -28.28
N ASN A 662 12.76 -25.51 -27.22
CA ASN A 662 11.34 -25.19 -27.27
C ASN A 662 11.04 -23.68 -27.38
N GLY A 663 12.02 -22.84 -27.09
CA GLY A 663 11.95 -21.38 -27.21
C GLY A 663 11.32 -20.68 -26.01
N LEU A 664 10.83 -21.41 -25.01
CA LEU A 664 10.24 -20.83 -23.80
C LEU A 664 11.31 -20.31 -22.84
N LEU A 665 10.96 -19.28 -22.06
CA LEU A 665 11.84 -18.67 -21.07
C LEU A 665 11.36 -18.98 -19.64
N LYS A 666 12.23 -18.84 -18.65
CA LYS A 666 11.81 -18.83 -17.24
C LYS A 666 11.00 -17.55 -16.96
N SER A 667 9.89 -17.71 -16.26
CA SER A 667 9.02 -16.60 -15.86
C SER A 667 9.66 -15.77 -14.73
N GLU A 668 9.01 -14.67 -14.35
CA GLU A 668 9.43 -13.79 -13.26
C GLU A 668 9.38 -14.47 -11.88
N PHE A 669 8.73 -15.63 -11.79
CA PHE A 669 8.69 -16.50 -10.63
C PHE A 669 10.06 -16.74 -10.01
N TYR A 670 11.06 -16.97 -10.86
CA TYR A 670 12.41 -17.32 -10.44
C TYR A 670 13.16 -16.14 -9.80
N ASP A 671 12.74 -14.89 -10.05
CA ASP A 671 13.39 -13.72 -9.45
C ASP A 671 13.20 -13.68 -7.92
N ALA A 672 12.14 -14.31 -7.39
CA ALA A 672 11.93 -14.44 -5.95
C ALA A 672 12.96 -15.35 -5.26
N PHE A 673 13.72 -16.14 -6.02
CA PHE A 673 14.80 -17.01 -5.51
C PHE A 673 16.19 -16.36 -5.64
N LYS A 674 16.29 -15.13 -6.15
CA LYS A 674 17.58 -14.42 -6.24
C LYS A 674 18.10 -14.03 -4.86
N SER A 675 19.31 -14.45 -4.56
CA SER A 675 20.08 -14.11 -3.37
C SER A 675 20.81 -12.78 -3.50
N ASP A 676 21.25 -12.44 -4.72
CA ASP A 676 22.03 -11.26 -5.07
C ASP A 676 21.68 -10.72 -6.48
N ALA A 677 22.43 -9.71 -6.94
CA ALA A 677 22.24 -9.11 -8.25
C ALA A 677 22.67 -10.02 -9.43
N MET A 678 23.63 -10.92 -9.21
CA MET A 678 24.18 -11.79 -10.25
C MET A 678 23.29 -12.99 -10.53
N GLY A 679 22.57 -13.49 -9.52
CA GLY A 679 21.77 -14.71 -9.55
C GLY A 679 22.62 -15.98 -9.65
N ASP A 680 21.95 -17.12 -9.67
CA ASP A 680 22.56 -18.45 -9.78
C ASP A 680 22.02 -19.19 -11.03
N VAL A 681 22.52 -20.40 -11.31
CA VAL A 681 22.06 -21.20 -12.46
C VAL A 681 20.56 -21.55 -12.39
N PHE A 682 19.96 -21.65 -11.20
CA PHE A 682 18.55 -21.94 -11.02
C PHE A 682 17.65 -20.72 -11.27
N ASN A 683 18.01 -19.53 -10.82
CA ASN A 683 17.15 -18.35 -10.95
C ASN A 683 17.41 -17.52 -12.22
N THR A 684 18.53 -17.75 -12.92
CA THR A 684 18.88 -17.00 -14.13
C THR A 684 17.87 -17.24 -15.26
N ARG A 685 17.13 -16.19 -15.63
CA ARG A 685 16.08 -16.22 -16.66
C ARG A 685 16.63 -16.14 -18.08
N ASP A 686 17.56 -15.20 -18.30
CA ASP A 686 18.20 -14.99 -19.60
C ASP A 686 18.85 -16.28 -20.12
N LYS A 687 18.64 -16.57 -21.41
CA LYS A 687 19.06 -17.83 -22.02
C LYS A 687 20.57 -17.89 -22.18
N ALA A 688 21.21 -16.80 -22.59
CA ALA A 688 22.65 -16.76 -22.82
C ALA A 688 23.42 -16.86 -21.50
N ALA A 689 23.07 -16.02 -20.52
CA ALA A 689 23.65 -16.03 -19.18
C ALA A 689 23.48 -17.40 -18.50
N HIS A 690 22.27 -17.98 -18.57
CA HIS A 690 22.04 -19.33 -18.04
C HIS A 690 22.91 -20.38 -18.74
N THR A 691 23.03 -20.32 -20.08
CA THR A 691 23.86 -21.29 -20.82
C THR A 691 25.32 -21.20 -20.38
N MET A 692 25.85 -20.00 -20.16
CA MET A 692 27.21 -19.81 -19.66
C MET A 692 27.38 -20.37 -18.24
N LYS A 693 26.48 -20.03 -17.30
CA LYS A 693 26.52 -20.56 -15.92
C LYS A 693 26.36 -22.07 -15.86
N ARG A 694 25.45 -22.62 -16.67
CA ARG A 694 25.24 -24.07 -16.77
C ARG A 694 26.47 -24.79 -17.29
N LYS A 695 27.15 -24.27 -18.32
CA LYS A 695 28.40 -24.87 -18.84
C LYS A 695 29.49 -24.93 -17.76
N ARG A 696 29.61 -23.87 -16.96
CA ARG A 696 30.55 -23.76 -15.83
C ARG A 696 30.35 -24.87 -14.80
N ILE A 697 29.11 -25.10 -14.37
CA ILE A 697 28.80 -25.97 -13.23
C ILE A 697 28.51 -27.42 -13.64
N ALA A 698 28.03 -27.66 -14.87
CA ALA A 698 27.64 -29.01 -15.30
C ALA A 698 28.78 -30.04 -15.27
N ASN A 699 30.03 -29.60 -15.46
CA ASN A 699 31.19 -30.50 -15.39
C ASN A 699 31.37 -31.07 -13.98
N ILE A 700 31.12 -30.26 -12.95
CA ILE A 700 31.29 -30.65 -11.54
C ILE A 700 30.36 -31.83 -11.19
N PHE A 701 29.15 -31.84 -11.75
CA PHE A 701 28.15 -32.91 -11.57
C PHE A 701 28.18 -33.99 -12.68
N SER A 702 29.27 -34.06 -13.44
CA SER A 702 29.46 -35.15 -14.42
C SER A 702 29.56 -36.51 -13.70
N PRO A 703 29.18 -37.62 -14.34
CA PRO A 703 29.25 -38.94 -13.71
C PRO A 703 30.63 -39.27 -13.14
N GLN A 704 31.70 -38.90 -13.84
CA GLN A 704 33.08 -39.15 -13.41
C GLN A 704 33.44 -38.36 -12.13
N ASN A 705 33.07 -37.09 -12.04
CA ASN A 705 33.33 -36.28 -10.85
C ASN A 705 32.44 -36.69 -9.67
N VAL A 706 31.20 -37.11 -9.93
CA VAL A 706 30.31 -37.60 -8.87
C VAL A 706 30.86 -38.87 -8.21
N LEU A 707 31.44 -39.79 -8.99
CA LEU A 707 32.11 -40.97 -8.43
C LEU A 707 33.28 -40.60 -7.50
N ALA A 708 34.00 -39.51 -7.80
CA ALA A 708 35.08 -39.04 -6.93
C ALA A 708 34.59 -38.54 -5.57
N PHE A 709 33.30 -38.20 -5.43
CA PHE A 709 32.68 -37.77 -4.17
C PHE A 709 32.24 -38.94 -3.28
N GLU A 710 32.12 -40.17 -3.83
CA GLU A 710 31.63 -41.35 -3.11
C GLU A 710 32.32 -41.60 -1.76
N PRO A 711 33.67 -41.52 -1.63
CA PRO A 711 34.32 -41.77 -0.33
C PRO A 711 33.85 -40.83 0.78
N ARG A 712 33.60 -39.54 0.46
CA ARG A 712 33.08 -38.57 1.43
C ARG A 712 31.61 -38.88 1.79
N VAL A 713 30.80 -39.21 0.79
CA VAL A 713 29.39 -39.62 1.00
C VAL A 713 29.31 -40.83 1.94
N ARG A 714 30.14 -41.85 1.71
CA ARG A 714 30.19 -43.06 2.53
C ARG A 714 30.55 -42.78 3.99
N ARG A 715 31.49 -41.87 4.25
CA ARG A 715 31.84 -41.46 5.62
C ARG A 715 30.64 -40.88 6.39
N HIS A 716 29.77 -40.13 5.73
CA HIS A 716 28.53 -39.62 6.36
C HIS A 716 27.50 -40.74 6.57
N ILE A 717 27.39 -41.68 5.63
CA ILE A 717 26.53 -42.87 5.79
C ILE A 717 26.99 -43.71 6.98
N GLU A 718 28.30 -43.89 7.19
CA GLU A 718 28.86 -44.60 8.35
C GLU A 718 28.47 -43.94 9.67
N ARG A 719 28.61 -42.61 9.77
CA ARG A 719 28.23 -41.84 10.95
C ARG A 719 26.73 -41.92 11.21
N PHE A 720 25.94 -41.86 10.15
CA PHE A 720 24.49 -42.01 10.22
C PHE A 720 24.09 -43.39 10.73
N CYS A 721 24.69 -44.45 10.19
CA CYS A 721 24.43 -45.81 10.65
C CYS A 721 24.90 -46.03 12.10
N ALA A 722 26.05 -45.49 12.49
CA ALA A 722 26.52 -45.57 13.88
C ALA A 722 25.52 -44.97 14.88
N GLN A 723 24.87 -43.85 14.53
CA GLN A 723 23.80 -43.25 15.35
C GLN A 723 22.58 -44.16 15.45
N LEU A 724 22.16 -44.78 14.34
CA LEU A 724 21.01 -45.68 14.32
C LEU A 724 21.28 -47.03 15.00
N ASP A 725 22.47 -47.59 14.83
CA ASP A 725 22.93 -48.82 15.49
C ASP A 725 22.92 -48.65 17.01
N MET A 726 23.50 -47.55 17.50
CA MET A 726 23.50 -47.19 18.92
C MET A 726 22.07 -47.15 19.49
N ARG A 727 21.11 -46.60 18.74
CA ARG A 727 19.70 -46.55 19.14
C ARG A 727 19.05 -47.91 19.13
N CYS A 728 19.32 -48.75 18.12
CA CYS A 728 18.82 -50.11 18.07
C CYS A 728 19.33 -50.92 19.28
N GLU A 729 20.62 -50.81 19.61
CA GLU A 729 21.22 -51.47 20.77
C GLU A 729 20.64 -51.00 22.10
N GLN A 730 20.39 -49.69 22.24
CA GLN A 730 19.75 -49.13 23.43
C GLN A 730 18.27 -49.50 23.51
N ALA A 731 17.55 -49.56 22.38
CA ALA A 731 16.16 -49.96 22.33
C ALA A 731 15.96 -51.44 22.72
N LEU A 732 16.90 -52.32 22.37
CA LEU A 732 16.92 -53.71 22.85
C LEU A 732 17.02 -53.79 24.38
N LYS A 733 17.67 -52.81 25.01
CA LYS A 733 17.76 -52.67 26.48
C LYS A 733 16.57 -51.91 27.07
N GLY A 734 15.57 -51.53 26.27
CA GLY A 734 14.42 -50.72 26.68
C GLY A 734 14.73 -49.25 26.98
N ALA A 735 15.94 -48.77 26.66
CA ALA A 735 16.33 -47.39 26.88
C ALA A 735 15.80 -46.50 25.74
N SER A 736 15.29 -45.32 26.08
CA SER A 736 14.87 -44.28 25.14
C SER A 736 15.81 -43.08 25.22
N GLY A 737 15.82 -42.21 24.21
CA GLY A 737 16.73 -41.06 24.17
C GLY A 737 16.07 -39.79 23.68
N PHE A 738 16.90 -38.75 23.49
CA PHE A 738 16.43 -37.52 22.88
C PHE A 738 16.02 -37.79 21.44
N ASN A 739 14.79 -37.43 21.05
CA ASN A 739 14.17 -37.57 19.72
C ASN A 739 13.82 -38.99 19.22
N TRP A 740 13.91 -40.01 20.08
CA TRP A 740 13.50 -41.38 19.76
C TRP A 740 13.10 -42.17 21.03
N GLY A 741 12.27 -43.20 20.90
CA GLY A 741 11.82 -44.06 21.99
C GLY A 741 12.11 -45.54 21.73
N ALA A 742 12.01 -46.38 22.75
CA ALA A 742 12.09 -47.83 22.61
C ALA A 742 10.70 -48.47 22.77
N LYS A 743 10.36 -49.38 21.86
CA LYS A 743 9.14 -50.20 21.96
C LYS A 743 9.37 -51.56 21.31
N ASP A 744 9.03 -52.63 22.03
CA ASP A 744 9.14 -54.01 21.53
C ASP A 744 10.54 -54.36 21.00
N GLY A 745 11.59 -53.84 21.64
CA GLY A 745 12.99 -54.02 21.21
C GLY A 745 13.37 -53.28 19.92
N ARG A 746 12.52 -52.38 19.43
CA ARG A 746 12.76 -51.52 18.26
C ARG A 746 12.94 -50.06 18.67
N ALA A 747 13.79 -49.35 17.94
CA ALA A 747 13.92 -47.91 18.09
C ALA A 747 12.83 -47.21 17.29
N MET A 748 11.94 -46.50 17.97
CA MET A 748 10.89 -45.66 17.38
C MET A 748 11.39 -44.23 17.20
N LEU A 749 11.34 -43.70 15.97
CA LEU A 749 11.79 -42.36 15.67
C LEU A 749 11.10 -41.78 14.44
N ASN A 750 11.08 -40.44 14.34
CA ASN A 750 10.65 -39.77 13.12
C ASN A 750 11.78 -39.84 12.08
N CYS A 751 11.54 -40.49 10.94
CA CYS A 751 12.59 -40.68 9.92
C CYS A 751 12.90 -39.41 9.12
N CYS A 752 11.97 -38.46 9.00
CA CYS A 752 12.16 -37.31 8.12
C CYS A 752 13.36 -36.43 8.53
N PRO A 753 13.50 -36.02 9.80
CA PRO A 753 14.69 -35.29 10.24
C PRO A 753 15.99 -36.08 10.05
N GLN A 754 15.96 -37.41 10.18
CA GLN A 754 17.15 -38.25 10.04
C GLN A 754 17.71 -38.18 8.61
N PHE A 755 16.83 -38.29 7.62
CA PHE A 755 17.23 -38.14 6.22
C PHE A 755 17.61 -36.70 5.86
N SER A 756 17.03 -35.70 6.53
CA SER A 756 17.45 -34.31 6.39
C SER A 756 18.84 -34.06 6.96
N TYR A 757 19.19 -34.63 8.12
CA TYR A 757 20.52 -34.49 8.71
C TYR A 757 21.61 -35.05 7.80
N ILE A 758 21.44 -36.29 7.32
CA ILE A 758 22.43 -36.92 6.43
C ILE A 758 22.54 -36.19 5.08
N SER A 759 21.42 -35.84 4.45
CA SER A 759 21.46 -35.16 3.14
C SER A 759 22.08 -33.77 3.24
N PHE A 760 21.82 -33.05 4.34
CA PHE A 760 22.38 -31.73 4.57
C PHE A 760 23.89 -31.80 4.88
N ASP A 761 24.34 -32.73 5.72
CA ASP A 761 25.76 -32.89 6.03
C ASP A 761 26.56 -33.35 4.80
N ILE A 762 26.01 -34.25 3.97
CA ILE A 762 26.65 -34.64 2.70
C ILE A 762 26.81 -33.42 1.79
N ILE A 763 25.73 -32.71 1.48
CA ILE A 763 25.82 -31.62 0.49
C ILE A 763 26.61 -30.43 1.04
N SER A 764 26.58 -30.16 2.35
CA SER A 764 27.38 -29.08 2.94
C SER A 764 28.86 -29.43 2.97
N ASP A 765 29.24 -30.68 3.28
CA ASP A 765 30.62 -31.14 3.14
C ASP A 765 31.09 -31.09 1.68
N LEU A 766 30.26 -31.52 0.72
CA LEU A 766 30.64 -31.40 -0.69
C LEU A 766 30.72 -29.94 -1.16
N ALA A 767 29.80 -29.06 -0.75
CA ALA A 767 29.74 -27.68 -1.21
C ALA A 767 30.67 -26.71 -0.49
N LEU A 768 31.12 -27.03 0.74
CA LEU A 768 31.93 -26.15 1.58
C LEU A 768 33.20 -26.82 2.10
N GLY A 769 33.31 -28.13 1.94
CA GLY A 769 34.40 -28.93 2.48
C GLY A 769 34.32 -29.21 3.97
N VAL A 770 33.22 -28.84 4.62
CA VAL A 770 32.96 -29.07 6.04
C VAL A 770 31.46 -29.37 6.26
N PRO A 771 31.11 -30.47 6.97
CA PRO A 771 29.73 -30.72 7.35
C PRO A 771 29.28 -29.78 8.48
N PHE A 772 27.97 -29.62 8.63
CA PHE A 772 27.39 -28.88 9.76
C PHE A 772 27.31 -29.72 11.04
N GLY A 773 27.43 -31.05 10.92
CA GLY A 773 27.45 -31.99 12.04
C GLY A 773 26.04 -32.26 12.57
N LEU A 774 25.02 -32.17 11.72
CA LEU A 774 23.63 -32.44 12.07
C LEU A 774 23.41 -33.92 12.41
N ILE A 775 24.16 -34.83 11.76
CA ILE A 775 24.11 -36.26 12.06
C ILE A 775 24.54 -36.54 13.50
N GLU A 776 25.64 -35.95 13.97
CA GLU A 776 26.12 -36.17 15.34
C GLU A 776 25.30 -35.38 16.36
N ALA A 777 24.90 -34.15 16.03
CA ALA A 777 24.09 -33.31 16.92
C ALA A 777 22.66 -33.84 17.10
N GLN A 778 22.16 -34.61 16.14
CA GLN A 778 20.79 -35.15 16.12
C GLN A 778 19.72 -34.07 16.29
N LYS A 779 20.03 -32.87 15.82
CA LYS A 779 19.23 -31.66 15.99
C LYS A 779 19.49 -30.73 14.81
N ASP A 780 18.41 -30.11 14.32
CA ASP A 780 18.51 -29.03 13.34
C ASP A 780 19.08 -27.77 13.99
N SER A 781 20.39 -27.65 13.99
CA SER A 781 21.10 -26.51 14.57
C SER A 781 22.48 -26.34 13.97
N THR A 782 22.84 -25.11 13.64
CA THR A 782 24.21 -24.75 13.26
C THR A 782 25.21 -25.01 14.39
N PRO A 783 26.43 -25.47 14.06
CA PRO A 783 27.46 -25.73 15.05
C PRO A 783 27.98 -24.43 15.67
N ALA A 784 28.24 -24.45 16.98
CA ALA A 784 28.80 -23.30 17.71
C ALA A 784 30.14 -22.83 17.12
N ALA A 785 30.95 -23.77 16.62
CA ALA A 785 32.23 -23.48 15.98
C ALA A 785 32.08 -22.54 14.77
N LEU A 786 31.02 -22.65 13.97
CA LEU A 786 30.80 -21.78 12.83
C LEU A 786 30.55 -20.33 13.26
N SER A 787 29.88 -20.12 14.39
CA SER A 787 29.65 -18.77 14.95
C SER A 787 30.95 -18.16 15.48
N LEU A 788 31.80 -18.96 16.12
CA LEU A 788 33.10 -18.52 16.63
C LEU A 788 34.04 -18.13 15.49
N VAL A 789 34.11 -18.93 14.43
CA VAL A 789 35.05 -18.69 13.32
C VAL A 789 34.56 -17.59 12.38
N SER A 790 33.25 -17.43 12.18
CA SER A 790 32.72 -16.39 11.29
C SER A 790 32.56 -15.01 11.93
N GLY A 791 32.73 -14.88 13.25
CA GLY A 791 32.52 -13.62 13.99
C GLY A 791 31.07 -13.11 13.96
N LYS A 792 30.13 -13.90 13.45
CA LYS A 792 28.69 -13.58 13.39
C LYS A 792 27.93 -14.49 14.33
N ASN A 793 26.90 -13.96 15.00
CA ASN A 793 26.03 -14.76 15.87
C ASN A 793 25.09 -15.63 15.03
N VAL A 794 25.59 -16.79 14.60
CA VAL A 794 24.87 -17.79 13.79
C VAL A 794 24.71 -19.11 14.52
N GLN A 795 24.85 -19.14 15.85
CA GLN A 795 24.75 -20.35 16.66
C GLN A 795 23.28 -20.82 16.82
N ASN A 796 23.06 -22.14 16.84
CA ASN A 796 21.75 -22.77 17.12
C ASN A 796 20.63 -22.38 16.15
N LEU A 797 20.96 -21.96 14.92
CA LEU A 797 19.97 -21.66 13.90
C LEU A 797 19.53 -22.95 13.18
N PRO A 798 18.21 -23.18 13.00
CA PRO A 798 17.69 -24.41 12.40
C PRO A 798 17.78 -24.34 10.86
N VAL A 799 18.86 -24.85 10.29
CA VAL A 799 19.17 -24.69 8.86
C VAL A 799 18.14 -25.37 7.94
N ILE A 800 17.60 -26.52 8.33
CA ILE A 800 16.59 -27.25 7.53
C ILE A 800 15.28 -26.44 7.53
N ASP A 801 14.82 -26.00 8.70
CA ASP A 801 13.62 -25.17 8.82
C ASP A 801 13.75 -23.82 8.08
N LEU A 802 14.95 -23.21 8.10
CA LEU A 802 15.23 -21.98 7.38
C LEU A 802 15.11 -22.15 5.85
N ILE A 803 15.58 -23.27 5.27
CA ILE A 803 15.41 -23.56 3.84
C ILE A 803 13.93 -23.80 3.51
N ALA A 804 13.25 -24.63 4.30
CA ALA A 804 11.84 -24.95 4.09
C ALA A 804 10.96 -23.69 4.10
N LYS A 805 11.10 -22.82 5.12
CA LYS A 805 10.37 -21.55 5.22
C LYS A 805 10.79 -20.56 4.13
N GLY A 806 12.09 -20.45 3.85
CA GLY A 806 12.62 -19.57 2.82
C GLY A 806 12.10 -19.89 1.42
N SER A 807 11.99 -21.19 1.09
CA SER A 807 11.48 -21.70 -0.18
C SER A 807 9.96 -21.54 -0.30
N ALA A 808 9.19 -21.78 0.77
CA ALA A 808 7.75 -21.54 0.81
C ALA A 808 7.43 -20.05 0.60
N GLY A 809 8.17 -19.15 1.26
CA GLY A 809 8.05 -17.70 1.04
C GLY A 809 8.44 -17.29 -0.39
N ALA A 810 9.47 -17.91 -0.97
CA ALA A 810 9.88 -17.66 -2.36
C ALA A 810 8.81 -18.07 -3.35
N HIS A 811 8.20 -19.24 -3.15
CA HIS A 811 7.10 -19.73 -3.99
C HIS A 811 5.89 -18.77 -3.93
N ALA A 812 5.50 -18.37 -2.72
CA ALA A 812 4.37 -17.48 -2.50
C ALA A 812 4.58 -16.08 -3.10
N LEU A 813 5.76 -15.49 -2.92
CA LEU A 813 6.10 -14.17 -3.45
C LEU A 813 6.34 -14.20 -4.97
N GLY A 814 7.01 -15.25 -5.47
CA GLY A 814 7.30 -15.42 -6.90
C GLY A 814 6.04 -15.53 -7.77
N SER A 815 4.89 -15.82 -7.17
CA SER A 815 3.60 -15.76 -7.86
C SER A 815 3.24 -14.34 -8.33
N TYR A 816 3.81 -13.28 -7.72
CA TYR A 816 3.52 -11.89 -8.09
C TYR A 816 4.59 -11.28 -9.00
N PRO A 817 4.26 -10.22 -9.78
CA PRO A 817 5.26 -9.45 -10.52
C PRO A 817 6.30 -8.80 -9.59
N PRO A 818 7.56 -8.58 -10.04
CA PRO A 818 8.66 -8.10 -9.20
C PRO A 818 8.39 -6.78 -8.44
N TRP A 819 7.63 -5.85 -9.03
CA TRP A 819 7.27 -4.60 -8.36
C TRP A 819 6.30 -4.82 -7.19
N VAL A 820 5.37 -5.78 -7.33
CA VAL A 820 4.45 -6.18 -6.25
C VAL A 820 5.21 -6.94 -5.16
N GLN A 821 6.18 -7.79 -5.54
CA GLN A 821 7.04 -8.48 -4.57
C GLN A 821 7.74 -7.49 -3.62
N LYS A 822 8.32 -6.42 -4.17
CA LYS A 822 8.96 -5.34 -3.38
C LYS A 822 7.96 -4.64 -2.45
N LEU A 823 6.75 -4.35 -2.93
CA LEU A 823 5.71 -3.72 -2.13
C LEU A 823 5.22 -4.61 -0.98
N LEU A 824 5.00 -5.91 -1.24
CA LEU A 824 4.56 -6.87 -0.24
C LEU A 824 5.62 -7.07 0.86
N LEU A 825 6.90 -7.07 0.49
CA LEU A 825 8.01 -7.15 1.45
C LEU A 825 8.07 -5.93 2.39
N LEU A 826 7.63 -4.75 1.94
CA LEU A 826 7.60 -3.53 2.75
C LEU A 826 6.32 -3.39 3.59
N GLY A 827 5.22 -3.99 3.15
CA GLY A 827 3.88 -3.69 3.69
C GLY A 827 3.13 -4.84 4.37
N THR A 828 3.60 -6.10 4.29
CA THR A 828 2.83 -7.25 4.82
C THR A 828 3.61 -8.05 5.89
N PRO A 829 3.13 -8.09 7.14
CA PRO A 829 3.78 -8.84 8.23
C PRO A 829 3.91 -10.35 7.98
N TRP A 830 2.99 -10.92 7.20
CA TRP A 830 2.90 -12.37 6.96
C TRP A 830 4.10 -12.96 6.19
N HIS A 831 4.80 -12.15 5.39
CA HIS A 831 5.98 -12.59 4.64
C HIS A 831 7.31 -12.26 5.34
N ILE A 832 7.27 -11.52 6.45
CA ILE A 832 8.48 -11.13 7.20
C ILE A 832 9.23 -12.35 7.74
N PRO A 833 8.59 -13.36 8.37
CA PRO A 833 9.30 -14.54 8.87
C PRO A 833 10.05 -15.29 7.77
N ASP A 834 9.43 -15.45 6.59
CA ASP A 834 10.08 -16.14 5.46
C ASP A 834 11.30 -15.37 4.92
N PHE A 835 11.20 -14.04 4.90
CA PHE A 835 12.28 -13.17 4.46
C PHE A 835 13.46 -13.22 5.44
N ILE A 836 13.17 -13.18 6.74
CA ILE A 836 14.18 -13.37 7.79
C ILE A 836 14.83 -14.74 7.62
N ALA A 837 14.03 -15.80 7.43
CA ALA A 837 14.56 -17.15 7.24
C ALA A 837 15.53 -17.25 6.06
N ARG A 838 15.15 -16.68 4.91
CA ARG A 838 16.01 -16.64 3.73
C ARG A 838 17.28 -15.82 3.95
N ARG A 839 17.16 -14.66 4.60
CA ARG A 839 18.31 -13.80 4.93
C ARG A 839 19.29 -14.53 5.83
N ASP A 840 18.79 -15.20 6.86
CA ASP A 840 19.59 -15.89 7.86
C ASP A 840 20.28 -17.12 7.26
N PHE A 841 19.57 -17.91 6.44
CA PHE A 841 20.18 -19.00 5.65
C PHE A 841 21.33 -18.49 4.77
N ARG A 842 21.10 -17.41 4.00
CA ARG A 842 22.16 -16.79 3.19
C ARG A 842 23.35 -16.34 4.03
N ASN A 843 23.11 -15.75 5.19
CA ASN A 843 24.18 -15.28 6.08
C ASN A 843 25.01 -16.44 6.62
N ILE A 844 24.37 -17.56 6.99
CA ILE A 844 25.05 -18.79 7.44
C ILE A 844 25.91 -19.37 6.32
N THR A 845 25.36 -19.51 5.11
CA THR A 845 26.14 -20.04 3.97
C THR A 845 27.31 -19.14 3.62
N LYS A 846 27.11 -17.82 3.51
CA LYS A 846 28.22 -16.87 3.25
C LYS A 846 29.28 -16.93 4.35
N ALA A 847 28.89 -17.06 5.61
CA ALA A 847 29.82 -17.24 6.71
C ALA A 847 30.67 -18.50 6.54
N ALA A 848 30.05 -19.63 6.20
CA ALA A 848 30.77 -20.89 5.99
C ALA A 848 31.69 -20.85 4.76
N VAL A 849 31.24 -20.25 3.65
CA VAL A 849 32.04 -20.05 2.44
C VAL A 849 33.25 -19.16 2.73
N ASN A 850 33.07 -18.06 3.49
CA ASN A 850 34.16 -17.17 3.93
C ASN A 850 35.20 -17.90 4.77
N THR A 851 34.77 -18.55 5.85
CA THR A 851 35.67 -19.35 6.68
C THR A 851 36.49 -20.37 5.90
N ARG A 852 35.89 -21.03 4.90
CA ARG A 852 36.60 -22.01 4.06
C ARG A 852 37.65 -21.36 3.16
N VAL A 853 37.37 -20.20 2.61
CA VAL A 853 38.29 -19.49 1.71
C VAL A 853 39.42 -18.84 2.47
N ASP A 854 39.13 -18.20 3.59
CA ASP A 854 40.16 -17.61 4.45
C ASP A 854 41.17 -18.71 4.88
N LYS A 855 40.69 -19.90 5.25
CA LYS A 855 41.55 -21.06 5.55
C LYS A 855 42.32 -21.61 4.35
N ALA A 856 41.74 -21.56 3.14
CA ALA A 856 42.42 -22.01 1.92
C ALA A 856 43.61 -21.12 1.57
N GLU A 857 43.51 -19.83 1.92
CA GLU A 857 44.58 -18.85 1.71
C GLU A 857 45.69 -18.97 2.77
N GLU A 858 45.35 -19.38 3.99
CA GLU A 858 46.30 -19.51 5.11
C GLU A 858 47.06 -20.85 5.16
N GLU A 859 46.44 -21.96 4.75
CA GLU A 859 47.02 -23.30 4.83
C GLU A 859 47.03 -24.00 3.44
N PRO A 860 48.21 -24.39 2.90
CA PRO A 860 48.28 -25.13 1.64
C PRO A 860 47.64 -26.52 1.75
N GLU A 861 47.08 -27.01 0.64
CA GLU A 861 46.22 -28.19 0.52
C GLU A 861 46.68 -29.41 1.35
N ASP A 862 45.80 -29.88 2.25
CA ASP A 862 45.94 -31.19 2.89
C ASP A 862 45.53 -32.26 1.87
N GLU A 863 46.51 -32.89 1.18
CA GLU A 863 46.34 -33.95 0.17
C GLU A 863 45.39 -35.08 0.63
N LYS A 864 45.19 -35.26 1.94
CA LYS A 864 44.33 -36.28 2.55
C LYS A 864 42.83 -35.93 2.56
N ARG A 865 42.43 -34.70 2.21
CA ARG A 865 41.04 -34.23 2.32
C ARG A 865 40.11 -34.75 1.21
N GLY A 866 40.67 -35.16 0.07
CA GLY A 866 39.92 -35.53 -1.14
C GLY A 866 39.24 -34.35 -1.82
N VAL A 867 38.78 -34.51 -3.06
CA VAL A 867 38.20 -33.44 -3.90
C VAL A 867 36.76 -33.12 -3.48
N ASP A 868 36.42 -31.83 -3.34
CA ASP A 868 35.03 -31.38 -3.17
C ASP A 868 34.50 -30.44 -4.27
N LEU A 869 33.22 -30.09 -4.16
CA LEU A 869 32.53 -29.26 -5.15
C LEU A 869 33.08 -27.84 -5.17
N LEU A 870 33.51 -27.30 -4.02
CA LEU A 870 34.03 -25.95 -3.94
C LEU A 870 35.42 -25.86 -4.57
N ASP A 871 36.26 -26.86 -4.36
CA ASP A 871 37.55 -26.99 -5.05
C ASP A 871 37.34 -26.97 -6.57
N LYS A 872 36.33 -27.73 -7.05
CA LYS A 872 35.93 -27.72 -8.46
C LYS A 872 35.33 -26.39 -8.93
N LEU A 873 34.64 -25.64 -8.07
CA LEU A 873 34.15 -24.29 -8.39
C LEU A 873 35.30 -23.28 -8.51
N PHE A 874 36.37 -23.40 -7.72
CA PHE A 874 37.57 -22.56 -7.87
C PHE A 874 38.33 -22.83 -9.18
N GLU A 875 38.30 -24.07 -9.68
CA GLU A 875 38.89 -24.42 -10.98
C GLU A 875 38.13 -23.82 -12.17
N VAL A 876 36.87 -23.41 -11.99
CA VAL A 876 36.03 -22.87 -13.06
C VAL A 876 36.43 -21.44 -13.41
N LYS A 877 36.68 -21.21 -14.71
CA LYS A 877 36.98 -19.90 -15.28
C LYS A 877 35.83 -19.36 -16.13
N ASN A 878 35.72 -18.04 -16.19
CA ASN A 878 34.85 -17.29 -17.09
C ASN A 878 35.30 -17.43 -18.55
N ALA A 879 34.46 -16.99 -19.48
CA ALA A 879 34.74 -17.10 -20.92
C ALA A 879 35.98 -16.29 -21.36
N ASP A 880 36.33 -15.26 -20.59
CA ASP A 880 37.53 -14.44 -20.75
C ASP A 880 38.77 -15.00 -20.01
N GLY A 881 38.63 -16.16 -19.34
CA GLY A 881 39.69 -16.80 -18.56
C GLY A 881 39.84 -16.30 -17.13
N SER A 882 39.05 -15.31 -16.68
CA SER A 882 39.05 -14.82 -15.30
C SER A 882 38.42 -15.84 -14.32
N PRO A 883 38.83 -15.88 -13.05
CA PRO A 883 38.17 -16.71 -12.03
C PRO A 883 36.75 -16.18 -11.73
N LEU A 884 35.90 -17.02 -11.13
CA LEU A 884 34.59 -16.60 -10.64
C LEU A 884 34.73 -15.54 -9.53
N THR A 885 33.82 -14.57 -9.53
CA THR A 885 33.77 -13.57 -8.46
C THR A 885 33.28 -14.17 -7.15
N ARG A 886 33.60 -13.53 -6.03
CA ARG A 886 33.18 -14.00 -4.70
C ARG A 886 31.66 -14.16 -4.57
N ASP A 887 30.91 -13.19 -5.08
CA ASP A 887 29.44 -13.23 -5.06
C ASP A 887 28.87 -14.33 -5.96
N GLU A 888 29.48 -14.62 -7.11
CA GLU A 888 29.08 -15.76 -7.94
C GLU A 888 29.29 -17.10 -7.20
N ILE A 889 30.42 -17.27 -6.52
CA ILE A 889 30.71 -18.48 -5.74
C ILE A 889 29.70 -18.63 -4.59
N ASP A 890 29.44 -17.55 -3.84
CA ASP A 890 28.46 -17.54 -2.75
C ASP A 890 27.07 -17.95 -3.24
N SER A 891 26.63 -17.41 -4.38
CA SER A 891 25.31 -17.70 -4.94
C SER A 891 25.19 -19.13 -5.48
N GLU A 892 26.22 -19.66 -6.14
CA GLU A 892 26.21 -21.05 -6.62
C GLU A 892 26.37 -22.07 -5.47
N ALA A 893 27.10 -21.74 -4.41
CA ALA A 893 27.17 -22.56 -3.19
C ALA A 893 25.82 -22.59 -2.45
N LEU A 894 25.16 -21.44 -2.30
CA LEU A 894 23.85 -21.32 -1.66
C LEU A 894 22.79 -22.17 -2.35
N VAL A 895 22.67 -22.07 -3.68
CA VAL A 895 21.69 -22.87 -4.43
C VAL A 895 22.04 -24.36 -4.37
N THR A 896 23.32 -24.72 -4.32
CA THR A 896 23.72 -26.13 -4.25
C THR A 896 23.35 -26.77 -2.91
N ILE A 897 23.65 -26.12 -1.79
CA ILE A 897 23.29 -26.62 -0.46
C ILE A 897 21.77 -26.71 -0.32
N GLY A 898 21.04 -25.65 -0.69
CA GLY A 898 19.58 -25.61 -0.58
C GLY A 898 18.88 -26.64 -1.49
N ALA A 899 19.33 -26.79 -2.73
CA ALA A 899 18.70 -27.72 -3.67
C ALA A 899 19.08 -29.19 -3.40
N GLY A 900 20.32 -29.47 -2.99
CA GLY A 900 20.81 -30.84 -2.79
C GLY A 900 20.35 -31.47 -1.46
N SER A 901 20.13 -30.67 -0.42
CA SER A 901 19.68 -31.15 0.89
C SER A 901 18.19 -31.51 0.89
N ASP A 902 17.32 -30.50 0.76
CA ASP A 902 15.86 -30.66 0.89
C ASP A 902 15.28 -31.65 -0.13
N THR A 903 15.74 -31.67 -1.38
CA THR A 903 15.13 -32.56 -2.38
C THR A 903 15.48 -34.02 -2.15
N THR A 904 16.72 -34.33 -1.76
CA THR A 904 17.19 -35.70 -1.51
C THR A 904 16.57 -36.26 -0.23
N SER A 905 16.55 -35.47 0.86
CA SER A 905 16.00 -35.90 2.15
C SER A 905 14.50 -36.23 2.09
N ASN A 906 13.73 -35.38 1.39
CA ASN A 906 12.29 -35.59 1.19
C ASN A 906 12.01 -36.84 0.35
N SER A 907 12.84 -37.10 -0.67
CA SER A 907 12.71 -38.29 -1.52
C SER A 907 13.05 -39.58 -0.75
N LEU A 908 14.09 -39.56 0.08
CA LEU A 908 14.47 -40.67 0.97
C LEU A 908 13.40 -40.92 2.03
N SER A 909 12.84 -39.87 2.62
CA SER A 909 11.76 -39.98 3.62
C SER A 909 10.51 -40.62 3.02
N ALA A 910 10.14 -40.21 1.80
CA ALA A 910 9.03 -40.81 1.08
C ALA A 910 9.30 -42.27 0.71
N LEU A 911 10.51 -42.60 0.24
CA LEU A 911 10.91 -43.98 -0.03
C LEU A 911 10.83 -44.85 1.23
N CYS A 912 11.34 -44.36 2.37
CA CYS A 912 11.24 -45.02 3.66
C CYS A 912 9.80 -45.30 4.04
N TYR A 913 8.93 -44.29 3.94
CA TYR A 913 7.50 -44.45 4.21
C TYR A 913 6.87 -45.54 3.32
N TYR A 914 7.08 -45.49 2.00
CA TYR A 914 6.45 -46.45 1.09
C TYR A 914 6.97 -47.88 1.29
N VAL A 915 8.26 -48.07 1.52
CA VAL A 915 8.83 -49.41 1.79
C VAL A 915 8.40 -49.94 3.16
N ALA A 916 8.38 -49.08 4.20
CA ALA A 916 7.94 -49.46 5.54
C ALA A 916 6.45 -49.79 5.62
N SER A 917 5.64 -49.17 4.73
CA SER A 917 4.20 -49.44 4.61
C SER A 917 3.90 -50.77 3.90
N ASN A 918 4.88 -51.36 3.20
CA ASN A 918 4.68 -52.53 2.34
C ASN A 918 5.70 -53.65 2.66
N PRO A 919 5.41 -54.54 3.62
CA PRO A 919 6.34 -55.58 4.06
C PRO A 919 6.82 -56.53 2.95
N GLN A 920 5.95 -56.84 1.98
CA GLN A 920 6.31 -57.69 0.83
C GLN A 920 7.35 -57.03 -0.08
N ILE A 921 7.19 -55.72 -0.33
CA ILE A 921 8.15 -54.93 -1.10
C ILE A 921 9.48 -54.89 -0.36
N GLN A 922 9.45 -54.66 0.95
CA GLN A 922 10.66 -54.63 1.78
C GLN A 922 11.39 -55.98 1.78
N GLN A 923 10.68 -57.09 1.92
CA GLN A 923 11.27 -58.43 1.90
C GLN A 923 11.94 -58.75 0.56
N ARG A 924 11.33 -58.34 -0.56
CA ARG A 924 11.93 -58.50 -1.89
C ARG A 924 13.17 -57.63 -2.07
N LEU A 925 13.13 -56.40 -1.54
CA LEU A 925 14.28 -55.50 -1.54
C LEU A 925 15.43 -56.04 -0.68
N HIS A 926 15.12 -56.59 0.50
CA HIS A 926 16.09 -57.30 1.34
C HIS A 926 16.76 -58.43 0.58
N GLY A 927 15.99 -59.31 -0.08
CA GLY A 927 16.57 -60.41 -0.85
C GLY A 927 17.52 -59.98 -1.97
N GLU A 928 17.22 -58.88 -2.68
CA GLU A 928 18.14 -58.31 -3.67
C GLU A 928 19.41 -57.76 -3.01
N LEU A 929 19.28 -56.97 -1.94
CA LEU A 929 20.42 -56.37 -1.25
C LEU A 929 21.32 -57.40 -0.58
N ASP A 930 20.76 -58.43 0.03
CA ASP A 930 21.51 -59.51 0.69
C ASP A 930 22.33 -60.30 -0.36
N SER A 931 21.77 -60.52 -1.57
CA SER A 931 22.48 -61.21 -2.65
C SER A 931 23.74 -60.47 -3.12
N VAL A 932 23.70 -59.14 -3.11
CA VAL A 932 24.82 -58.29 -3.53
C VAL A 932 25.93 -58.33 -2.49
N HIS A 933 25.60 -58.22 -1.21
CA HIS A 933 26.57 -58.30 -0.13
C HIS A 933 27.22 -59.69 -0.05
N ALA A 934 26.49 -60.76 -0.38
CA ALA A 934 27.06 -62.11 -0.47
C ALA A 934 28.00 -62.31 -1.68
N SER A 935 27.79 -61.55 -2.77
CA SER A 935 28.57 -61.65 -4.01
C SER A 935 29.76 -60.69 -4.10
N ALA A 936 29.78 -59.64 -3.28
CA ALA A 936 30.89 -58.70 -3.22
C ALA A 936 32.12 -59.40 -2.63
N ASP A 937 33.25 -59.36 -3.33
CA ASP A 937 34.50 -59.93 -2.83
C ASP A 937 34.86 -59.28 -1.49
N MET A 938 34.95 -60.08 -0.43
CA MET A 938 35.31 -59.64 0.94
C MET A 938 36.63 -58.85 0.97
N ALA A 939 37.52 -59.05 -0.02
CA ALA A 939 38.78 -58.33 -0.16
C ALA A 939 38.65 -56.85 -0.59
N GLU A 940 37.56 -56.47 -1.27
CA GLU A 940 37.28 -55.05 -1.61
C GLU A 940 36.59 -54.32 -0.45
N LEU A 941 35.80 -55.04 0.34
CA LEU A 941 35.23 -54.55 1.61
C LEU A 941 36.32 -54.35 2.69
N ASP A 942 37.39 -55.14 2.67
CA ASP A 942 38.52 -55.06 3.64
C ASP A 942 39.49 -53.89 3.39
N GLN A 943 39.62 -53.37 2.16
CA GLN A 943 40.50 -52.22 1.87
C GLN A 943 39.98 -50.90 2.45
N ILE A 944 38.69 -50.84 2.79
CA ILE A 944 38.07 -49.73 3.49
C ILE A 944 37.69 -50.28 4.85
N LYS A 945 38.40 -49.90 5.93
CA LYS A 945 38.09 -50.26 7.32
C LYS A 945 36.74 -49.67 7.78
N SER A 946 35.64 -50.03 7.12
CA SER A 946 34.29 -49.55 7.38
C SER A 946 33.60 -50.54 8.32
N SER A 947 33.25 -50.09 9.52
CA SER A 947 32.48 -50.89 10.49
C SER A 947 31.03 -51.17 10.07
N CYS A 948 30.60 -50.66 8.91
CA CYS A 948 29.21 -50.63 8.47
C CYS A 948 28.91 -51.45 7.20
N GLU A 949 29.91 -52.16 6.63
CA GLU A 949 29.74 -53.02 5.43
C GLU A 949 29.06 -52.30 4.26
N ILE A 950 29.49 -51.06 3.96
CA ILE A 950 28.89 -50.28 2.88
C ILE A 950 29.39 -50.83 1.53
N VAL A 951 28.47 -51.28 0.67
CA VAL A 951 28.80 -51.65 -0.71
C VAL A 951 28.98 -50.40 -1.57
N GLY A 952 29.97 -50.39 -2.46
CA GLY A 952 30.26 -49.25 -3.33
C GLY A 952 29.21 -49.00 -4.40
N PHE A 953 29.14 -47.76 -4.92
CA PHE A 953 28.10 -47.35 -5.86
C PHE A 953 28.06 -48.20 -7.13
N GLU A 954 29.23 -48.60 -7.64
CA GLU A 954 29.35 -49.43 -8.85
C GLU A 954 28.59 -50.77 -8.77
N HIS A 955 28.49 -51.35 -7.58
CA HIS A 955 27.81 -52.62 -7.34
C HIS A 955 26.29 -52.45 -7.18
N ILE A 956 25.84 -51.30 -6.67
CA ILE A 956 24.42 -51.06 -6.39
C ILE A 956 23.67 -50.31 -7.51
N LYS A 957 24.38 -49.56 -8.37
CA LYS A 957 23.77 -48.66 -9.36
C LYS A 957 22.85 -49.37 -10.35
N ASN A 958 23.08 -50.66 -10.62
CA ASN A 958 22.35 -51.46 -11.59
C ASN A 958 21.34 -52.43 -10.95
N LEU A 959 21.10 -52.34 -9.64
CA LEU A 959 20.15 -53.24 -8.97
C LEU A 959 18.71 -52.93 -9.42
N PRO A 960 18.04 -53.88 -10.10
CA PRO A 960 16.79 -53.59 -10.78
C PRO A 960 15.67 -53.22 -9.80
N TYR A 961 15.53 -53.94 -8.69
CA TYR A 961 14.43 -53.73 -7.75
C TYR A 961 14.64 -52.49 -6.88
N LEU A 962 15.87 -52.24 -6.38
CA LEU A 962 16.22 -51.00 -5.69
C LEU A 962 15.96 -49.77 -6.58
N ASN A 963 16.40 -49.79 -7.84
CA ASN A 963 16.13 -48.71 -8.78
C ASN A 963 14.62 -48.54 -9.01
N ALA A 964 13.87 -49.64 -9.13
CA ALA A 964 12.42 -49.61 -9.27
C ALA A 964 11.75 -48.96 -8.05
N CYS A 965 12.17 -49.30 -6.83
CA CYS A 965 11.66 -48.70 -5.59
C CYS A 965 11.92 -47.19 -5.52
N VAL A 966 13.15 -46.75 -5.86
CA VAL A 966 13.53 -45.33 -5.90
C VAL A 966 12.73 -44.59 -6.97
N LYS A 967 12.64 -45.13 -8.18
CA LYS A 967 11.88 -44.52 -9.29
C LYS A 967 10.41 -44.38 -8.96
N GLU A 968 9.81 -45.41 -8.37
CA GLU A 968 8.39 -45.37 -7.98
C GLU A 968 8.14 -44.37 -6.85
N ALA A 969 9.08 -44.23 -5.91
CA ALA A 969 8.97 -43.23 -4.84
C ALA A 969 9.04 -41.81 -5.42
N LEU A 970 9.99 -41.53 -6.32
CA LEU A 970 10.11 -40.25 -7.01
C LEU A 970 8.88 -39.93 -7.86
N ARG A 971 8.30 -40.94 -8.54
CA ARG A 971 7.07 -40.79 -9.32
C ARG A 971 5.92 -40.38 -8.42
N LEU A 972 5.63 -41.18 -7.40
CA LEU A 972 4.43 -40.99 -6.59
C LEU A 972 4.54 -39.77 -5.66
N TYR A 973 5.69 -39.58 -5.01
CA TYR A 973 5.89 -38.46 -4.10
C TYR A 973 6.02 -37.12 -4.84
N SER A 974 6.72 -37.11 -5.99
CA SER A 974 6.93 -35.90 -6.80
C SER A 974 7.45 -34.71 -5.98
N THR A 975 8.66 -34.84 -5.44
CA THR A 975 9.29 -33.87 -4.50
C THR A 975 9.15 -32.41 -4.95
N VAL A 976 9.37 -32.12 -6.24
CA VAL A 976 9.01 -30.84 -6.87
C VAL A 976 7.82 -31.07 -7.80
N GLY A 977 6.61 -30.93 -7.25
CA GLY A 977 5.35 -31.35 -7.88
C GLY A 977 4.54 -30.26 -8.60
N THR A 978 4.81 -28.99 -8.29
CA THR A 978 3.93 -27.83 -8.52
C THR A 978 3.83 -27.40 -10.00
N GLY A 979 4.81 -27.81 -10.79
CA GLY A 979 4.97 -27.40 -12.19
C GLY A 979 5.82 -26.14 -12.31
N LEU A 980 6.90 -26.25 -13.07
CA LEU A 980 7.86 -25.17 -13.25
C LEU A 980 7.36 -24.16 -14.29
N PRO A 981 7.11 -22.89 -13.94
CA PRO A 981 6.49 -21.93 -14.86
C PRO A 981 7.45 -21.50 -15.98
N ARG A 982 6.92 -21.44 -17.20
CA ARG A 982 7.61 -21.00 -18.42
C ARG A 982 6.79 -19.94 -19.12
N VAL A 983 7.43 -18.93 -19.67
CA VAL A 983 6.76 -17.84 -20.40
C VAL A 983 7.03 -17.93 -21.90
N VAL A 984 5.98 -17.70 -22.70
CA VAL A 984 6.09 -17.56 -24.15
C VAL A 984 6.73 -16.19 -24.45
N PRO A 985 7.87 -16.13 -25.18
CA PRO A 985 8.54 -14.87 -25.49
C PRO A 985 7.70 -13.92 -26.34
N ILE A 986 8.06 -12.65 -26.30
CA ILE A 986 7.48 -11.59 -27.16
C ILE A 986 7.64 -11.98 -28.64
N GLY A 987 6.59 -11.77 -29.43
CA GLY A 987 6.51 -12.06 -30.85
C GLY A 987 6.42 -13.54 -31.22
N LYS A 988 6.20 -14.44 -30.24
CA LYS A 988 6.13 -15.89 -30.47
C LYS A 988 4.82 -16.49 -30.00
N THR A 989 4.49 -17.63 -30.58
CA THR A 989 3.41 -18.52 -30.12
C THR A 989 3.98 -19.88 -29.75
N PHE A 990 3.25 -20.61 -28.91
CA PHE A 990 3.60 -21.97 -28.51
C PHE A 990 2.34 -22.84 -28.54
N THR A 991 2.39 -23.98 -29.22
CA THR A 991 1.24 -24.88 -29.34
C THR A 991 1.52 -26.20 -28.64
N ILE A 992 0.57 -26.66 -27.84
CA ILE A 992 0.65 -27.94 -27.14
C ILE A 992 -0.73 -28.56 -26.93
N ALA A 993 -0.84 -29.87 -27.19
CA ALA A 993 -2.10 -30.63 -27.08
C ALA A 993 -3.31 -29.95 -27.74
N GLY A 994 -3.11 -29.33 -28.92
CA GLY A 994 -4.15 -28.65 -29.70
C GLY A 994 -4.41 -27.19 -29.30
N GLU A 995 -3.83 -26.70 -28.22
CA GLU A 995 -4.02 -25.33 -27.72
C GLU A 995 -2.83 -24.44 -28.06
N THR A 996 -3.10 -23.23 -28.58
CA THR A 996 -2.07 -22.22 -28.89
C THR A 996 -2.02 -21.12 -27.84
N PHE A 997 -0.84 -20.87 -27.31
CA PHE A 997 -0.51 -19.85 -26.31
C PHE A 997 0.27 -18.72 -26.97
N ASN A 998 -0.17 -17.48 -26.73
CA ASN A 998 0.45 -16.28 -27.31
C ASN A 998 1.56 -15.74 -26.40
N GLU A 999 2.29 -14.74 -26.86
CA GLU A 999 3.32 -14.04 -26.08
C GLU A 999 2.82 -13.63 -24.68
N GLY A 1000 3.70 -13.67 -23.68
CA GLY A 1000 3.36 -13.31 -22.29
C GLY A 1000 2.58 -14.37 -21.51
N SER A 1001 2.09 -15.43 -22.18
CA SER A 1001 1.44 -16.55 -21.53
C SER A 1001 2.43 -17.36 -20.68
N VAL A 1002 2.03 -17.67 -19.45
CA VAL A 1002 2.78 -18.53 -18.53
C VAL A 1002 2.14 -19.93 -18.53
N ILE A 1003 2.96 -20.95 -18.72
CA ILE A 1003 2.53 -22.35 -18.70
C ILE A 1003 3.39 -23.19 -17.76
N SER A 1004 2.79 -24.14 -17.06
CA SER A 1004 3.49 -25.11 -16.22
C SER A 1004 2.88 -26.51 -16.37
N VAL A 1005 3.69 -27.54 -16.10
CA VAL A 1005 3.26 -28.94 -16.14
C VAL A 1005 3.52 -29.54 -14.76
N PRO A 1006 2.48 -29.68 -13.90
CA PRO A 1006 2.64 -30.20 -12.55
C PRO A 1006 2.91 -31.71 -12.56
N SER A 1007 4.15 -32.09 -12.21
CA SER A 1007 4.58 -33.49 -12.17
C SER A 1007 3.74 -34.34 -11.22
N TYR A 1008 3.29 -33.77 -10.08
CA TYR A 1008 2.42 -34.47 -9.14
C TYR A 1008 1.13 -34.98 -9.81
N SER A 1009 0.53 -34.16 -10.67
CA SER A 1009 -0.70 -34.53 -11.40
C SER A 1009 -0.41 -35.43 -12.60
N THR A 1010 0.64 -35.14 -13.38
CA THR A 1010 0.98 -36.00 -14.54
C THR A 1010 1.42 -37.40 -14.10
N ASN A 1011 2.07 -37.51 -12.94
CA ASN A 1011 2.47 -38.78 -12.35
C ASN A 1011 1.30 -39.60 -11.81
N ARG A 1012 0.10 -39.02 -11.70
CA ARG A 1012 -1.16 -39.68 -11.32
C ARG A 1012 -2.14 -39.86 -12.48
N SER A 1013 -1.70 -39.57 -13.71
CA SER A 1013 -2.54 -39.75 -14.89
C SER A 1013 -2.62 -41.22 -15.33
N ASN A 1014 -3.58 -41.51 -16.20
CA ASN A 1014 -3.86 -42.86 -16.72
C ASN A 1014 -2.70 -43.48 -17.53
N VAL A 1015 -1.68 -42.72 -17.94
CA VAL A 1015 -0.49 -43.28 -18.63
C VAL A 1015 0.31 -44.23 -17.74
N TRP A 1016 0.12 -44.15 -16.42
CA TRP A 1016 0.78 -45.01 -15.45
C TRP A 1016 0.03 -46.32 -15.19
N GLY A 1017 -1.10 -46.56 -15.86
CA GLY A 1017 -1.94 -47.76 -15.68
C GLY A 1017 -3.23 -47.48 -14.90
N ALA A 1018 -3.93 -48.54 -14.51
CA ALA A 1018 -5.20 -48.46 -13.76
C ALA A 1018 -5.01 -48.09 -12.28
N ASP A 1019 -3.79 -48.19 -11.77
CA ASP A 1019 -3.42 -48.00 -10.36
C ASP A 1019 -2.35 -46.89 -10.16
N PRO A 1020 -2.52 -45.70 -10.75
CA PRO A 1020 -1.48 -44.66 -10.74
C PRO A 1020 -1.16 -44.13 -9.34
N GLU A 1021 -2.05 -44.32 -8.37
CA GLU A 1021 -1.85 -43.91 -6.98
C GLU A 1021 -1.17 -44.96 -6.09
N MET A 1022 -1.11 -46.22 -6.55
CA MET A 1022 -0.48 -47.30 -5.79
C MET A 1022 1.04 -47.24 -5.96
N TYR A 1023 1.76 -47.43 -4.85
CA TYR A 1023 3.20 -47.62 -4.86
C TYR A 1023 3.52 -49.06 -5.31
N ARG A 1024 3.88 -49.22 -6.60
CA ARG A 1024 4.16 -50.53 -7.21
C ARG A 1024 5.49 -50.51 -7.98
N PRO A 1025 6.62 -50.84 -7.33
CA PRO A 1025 7.93 -50.91 -7.98
C PRO A 1025 7.95 -51.85 -9.20
N GLU A 1026 7.17 -52.93 -9.19
CA GLU A 1026 7.05 -53.89 -10.29
C GLU A 1026 6.74 -53.25 -11.65
N ARG A 1027 6.06 -52.09 -11.65
CA ARG A 1027 5.75 -51.32 -12.87
C ARG A 1027 6.97 -51.01 -13.72
N TRP A 1028 8.14 -50.92 -13.09
CA TRP A 1028 9.41 -50.61 -13.76
C TRP A 1028 10.12 -51.86 -14.30
N LEU A 1029 9.65 -53.06 -13.95
CA LEU A 1029 10.20 -54.35 -14.31
C LEU A 1029 9.33 -55.12 -15.31
N GLU A 1030 8.07 -54.69 -15.49
CA GLU A 1030 7.14 -55.25 -16.46
C GLU A 1030 7.56 -54.99 -17.93
N ASP A 1031 7.13 -55.87 -18.83
CA ASP A 1031 7.36 -55.71 -20.27
C ASP A 1031 6.73 -54.41 -20.79
N GLY A 1032 7.50 -53.61 -21.50
CA GLY A 1032 7.06 -52.30 -22.02
C GLY A 1032 7.25 -51.11 -21.06
N ALA A 1033 7.79 -51.33 -19.84
CA ALA A 1033 8.14 -50.25 -18.89
C ALA A 1033 9.06 -49.18 -19.49
N GLY A 1034 9.86 -49.52 -20.51
CA GLY A 1034 10.70 -48.58 -21.25
C GLY A 1034 9.92 -47.39 -21.85
N SER A 1035 8.67 -47.61 -22.24
CA SER A 1035 7.79 -46.56 -22.77
C SER A 1035 7.36 -45.52 -21.73
N LEU A 1036 7.37 -45.87 -20.44
CA LEU A 1036 7.02 -44.97 -19.34
C LEU A 1036 8.11 -43.96 -19.01
N ASN A 1037 9.37 -44.25 -19.38
CA ASN A 1037 10.51 -43.38 -19.08
C ASN A 1037 10.38 -41.98 -19.68
N LYS A 1038 9.63 -41.81 -20.78
CA LYS A 1038 9.39 -40.48 -21.40
C LYS A 1038 8.47 -39.58 -20.57
N TYR A 1039 7.60 -40.17 -19.74
CA TYR A 1039 6.73 -39.45 -18.81
C TYR A 1039 7.38 -39.27 -17.43
N PHE A 1040 8.42 -40.05 -17.14
CA PHE A 1040 9.17 -39.98 -15.88
C PHE A 1040 10.20 -38.85 -15.88
N VAL A 1041 9.81 -37.69 -15.36
CA VAL A 1041 10.65 -36.48 -15.37
C VAL A 1041 10.89 -35.87 -13.97
N PRO A 1042 11.26 -36.67 -12.94
CA PRO A 1042 11.46 -36.14 -11.58
C PRO A 1042 12.58 -35.09 -11.50
N PHE A 1043 13.52 -35.14 -12.44
CA PHE A 1043 14.64 -34.19 -12.56
C PHE A 1043 14.42 -33.13 -13.64
N SER A 1044 13.19 -32.98 -14.14
CA SER A 1044 12.86 -32.19 -15.34
C SER A 1044 13.64 -32.67 -16.58
N THR A 1045 13.50 -31.97 -17.71
CA THR A 1045 14.20 -32.26 -18.97
C THR A 1045 14.72 -30.97 -19.62
N GLY A 1046 15.43 -31.10 -20.73
CA GLY A 1046 15.93 -29.96 -21.50
C GLY A 1046 17.15 -29.27 -20.92
N SER A 1047 17.44 -28.07 -21.44
CA SER A 1047 18.60 -27.26 -21.05
C SER A 1047 18.54 -26.74 -19.60
N ARG A 1048 17.39 -26.92 -18.93
CA ARG A 1048 17.14 -26.52 -17.53
C ARG A 1048 16.91 -27.74 -16.61
N ALA A 1049 17.18 -28.96 -17.06
CA ALA A 1049 17.08 -30.17 -16.24
C ALA A 1049 18.01 -30.08 -15.01
N CYS A 1050 17.70 -30.81 -13.94
CA CYS A 1050 18.50 -30.84 -12.71
C CYS A 1050 19.99 -31.06 -13.04
N VAL A 1051 20.86 -30.18 -12.52
CA VAL A 1051 22.31 -30.29 -12.72
C VAL A 1051 22.89 -31.38 -11.82
N GLY A 1052 22.38 -31.53 -10.59
CA GLY A 1052 22.83 -32.52 -9.61
C GLY A 1052 22.19 -33.90 -9.71
N ARG A 1053 21.54 -34.25 -10.83
CA ARG A 1053 20.81 -35.53 -10.98
C ARG A 1053 21.66 -36.76 -10.63
N ASN A 1054 22.91 -36.78 -11.10
CA ASN A 1054 23.78 -37.93 -10.91
C ASN A 1054 24.16 -38.09 -9.44
N LEU A 1055 24.48 -36.97 -8.76
CA LEU A 1055 24.78 -36.95 -7.32
C LEU A 1055 23.56 -37.40 -6.51
N ALA A 1056 22.38 -36.81 -6.75
CA ALA A 1056 21.17 -37.19 -6.04
C ALA A 1056 20.81 -38.68 -6.21
N ASN A 1057 20.98 -39.23 -7.42
CA ASN A 1057 20.78 -40.67 -7.64
C ASN A 1057 21.79 -41.53 -6.87
N MET A 1058 23.06 -41.14 -6.85
CA MET A 1058 24.10 -41.84 -6.09
C MET A 1058 23.78 -41.81 -4.59
N ASP A 1059 23.47 -40.64 -4.04
CA ASP A 1059 23.11 -40.47 -2.63
C ASP A 1059 21.88 -41.31 -2.27
N MET A 1060 20.80 -41.22 -3.06
CA MET A 1060 19.59 -42.00 -2.81
C MET A 1060 19.86 -43.51 -2.85
N LEU A 1061 20.64 -43.99 -3.82
CA LEU A 1061 20.93 -45.42 -3.96
C LEU A 1061 21.83 -45.92 -2.82
N LEU A 1062 22.93 -45.23 -2.52
CA LEU A 1062 23.84 -45.61 -1.43
C LEU A 1062 23.12 -45.60 -0.08
N ILE A 1063 22.44 -44.50 0.25
CA ILE A 1063 21.75 -44.37 1.54
C ILE A 1063 20.64 -45.43 1.67
N SER A 1064 19.84 -45.63 0.62
CA SER A 1064 18.74 -46.61 0.67
C SER A 1064 19.24 -48.04 0.72
N ALA A 1065 20.25 -48.39 -0.09
CA ALA A 1065 20.84 -49.72 -0.09
C ALA A 1065 21.40 -50.06 1.29
N THR A 1066 22.21 -49.17 1.88
CA THR A 1066 22.76 -49.38 3.21
C THR A 1066 21.68 -49.42 4.30
N PHE A 1067 20.73 -48.48 4.27
CA PHE A 1067 19.68 -48.40 5.28
C PHE A 1067 18.76 -49.63 5.28
N PHE A 1068 18.23 -50.03 4.12
CA PHE A 1068 17.34 -51.19 4.05
C PHE A 1068 18.07 -52.52 4.17
N HIS A 1069 19.34 -52.62 3.73
CA HIS A 1069 20.15 -53.80 4.02
C HIS A 1069 20.34 -53.99 5.53
N ARG A 1070 20.65 -52.90 6.25
CA ARG A 1070 21.00 -52.98 7.67
C ARG A 1070 19.81 -53.03 8.62
N TYR A 1071 18.65 -52.49 8.24
CA TYR A 1071 17.50 -52.36 9.14
C TYR A 1071 16.21 -52.98 8.59
N ASP A 1072 15.47 -53.64 9.49
CA ASP A 1072 14.06 -53.99 9.33
C ASP A 1072 13.24 -52.80 9.82
N VAL A 1073 12.39 -52.27 8.94
CA VAL A 1073 11.70 -50.99 9.14
C VAL A 1073 10.19 -51.20 9.08
N GLN A 1074 9.49 -50.76 10.12
CA GLN A 1074 8.04 -50.81 10.16
C GLN A 1074 7.49 -49.42 10.50
N LEU A 1075 6.26 -49.14 10.10
CA LEU A 1075 5.58 -47.95 10.62
C LEU A 1075 5.38 -48.10 12.15
N ALA A 1076 5.52 -47.01 12.89
CA ALA A 1076 5.28 -46.98 14.33
C ALA A 1076 3.86 -47.45 14.72
N SER A 1077 2.90 -47.20 13.83
CA SER A 1077 1.52 -47.65 13.88
C SER A 1077 1.04 -47.96 12.46
N PRO A 1078 0.13 -48.94 12.24
CA PRO A 1078 -0.52 -49.14 10.94
C PRO A 1078 -1.25 -47.90 10.41
N SER A 1079 -1.63 -46.97 11.29
CA SER A 1079 -2.29 -45.72 10.94
C SER A 1079 -1.32 -44.57 10.61
N THR A 1080 0.00 -44.78 10.76
CA THR A 1080 0.99 -43.73 10.49
C THR A 1080 0.92 -43.32 9.02
N LYS A 1081 0.85 -42.01 8.77
CA LYS A 1081 0.93 -41.41 7.45
C LYS A 1081 2.16 -40.52 7.36
N LEU A 1082 2.64 -40.29 6.14
CA LEU A 1082 3.65 -39.29 5.87
C LEU A 1082 3.00 -37.90 5.92
N GLU A 1083 3.33 -37.12 6.95
CA GLU A 1083 2.91 -35.74 7.06
C GLU A 1083 3.75 -34.86 6.13
N VAL A 1084 3.09 -34.07 5.29
CA VAL A 1084 3.73 -33.22 4.28
C VAL A 1084 3.32 -31.75 4.52
N ASP A 1085 4.29 -30.84 4.45
CA ASP A 1085 4.07 -29.40 4.37
C ASP A 1085 4.77 -28.86 3.12
N GLU A 1086 3.98 -28.49 2.13
CA GLU A 1086 4.45 -28.12 0.81
C GLU A 1086 4.73 -26.61 0.68
N GLY A 1087 5.99 -26.28 0.40
CA GLY A 1087 6.44 -24.98 -0.07
C GLY A 1087 6.68 -24.99 -1.59
N PHE A 1088 7.91 -24.69 -2.02
CA PHE A 1088 8.33 -25.00 -3.40
C PHE A 1088 8.54 -26.51 -3.60
N VAL A 1089 8.95 -27.19 -2.53
CA VAL A 1089 9.16 -28.64 -2.42
C VAL A 1089 8.09 -29.21 -1.49
N ARG A 1090 7.68 -30.45 -1.72
CA ARG A 1090 6.83 -31.21 -0.76
C ARG A 1090 7.71 -31.68 0.39
N ASN A 1091 7.72 -30.94 1.50
CA ASN A 1091 8.56 -31.28 2.65
C ASN A 1091 7.90 -32.38 3.50
N ALA A 1092 8.60 -33.48 3.71
CA ALA A 1092 8.25 -34.53 4.64
C ALA A 1092 8.56 -34.05 6.06
N ILE A 1093 7.53 -33.79 6.85
CA ILE A 1093 7.68 -33.23 8.20
C ILE A 1093 7.78 -34.35 9.24
N ARG A 1094 6.93 -35.37 9.09
CA ARG A 1094 6.85 -36.44 10.07
C ARG A 1094 6.45 -37.77 9.45
N CYS A 1095 7.20 -38.80 9.80
CA CYS A 1095 6.85 -40.19 9.57
C CYS A 1095 7.51 -41.02 10.68
N ASP A 1096 6.70 -41.43 11.65
CA ASP A 1096 7.19 -42.22 12.78
C ASP A 1096 7.35 -43.69 12.36
N ILE A 1097 8.58 -44.18 12.42
CA ILE A 1097 8.96 -45.56 12.09
C ILE A 1097 9.53 -46.26 13.32
N ALA A 1098 9.47 -47.60 13.33
CA ALA A 1098 10.14 -48.48 14.27
C ALA A 1098 11.19 -49.28 13.51
N ILE A 1099 12.46 -49.15 13.90
CA ILE A 1099 13.58 -49.84 13.25
C ILE A 1099 14.22 -50.88 14.18
N LYS A 1100 14.69 -51.97 13.58
CA LYS A 1100 15.51 -53.00 14.21
C LYS A 1100 16.69 -53.33 13.31
N ARG A 1101 17.87 -53.50 13.89
CA ARG A 1101 19.03 -53.99 13.15
C ARG A 1101 18.80 -55.42 12.65
N ARG A 1102 19.08 -55.67 11.37
CA ARG A 1102 19.08 -57.00 10.74
C ARG A 1102 20.39 -57.72 11.08
N ASN A 1103 20.32 -59.04 11.14
CA ASN A 1103 21.47 -59.90 11.44
C ASN A 1103 22.29 -60.17 10.19
#